data_AF-A0A444ZWU9-F1
#
_entry.id   AF-A0A444ZWU9-F1
#
_cell.length_a   1.000
_cell.length_b   1.000
_cell.length_c   1.000
_cell.angle_alpha   90.00
_cell.angle_beta   90.00
_cell.angle_gamma   90.00
#
_symmetry.space_group_name_H-M   'P 1'
#
loop_
_entity.id
_entity.type
_entity.pdbx_description
1 polymer ?
#
loop_
_entity_poly.entity_id
_entity_poly.type
_entity_poly.pdbx_seq_one_letter_code
_entity_poly.pdbx_strand_id
1 'polypeptide(L)'
;MDIPNVASQFSAGEGGGMRKNPTLLCAPVMADSVDKMHLDVSKAKASGADLVEIRLDSLKTFNPSSHLPTLINNRPLPLLFTYRPNWEGGMYEGDDNTRFHALRLAMELGADYIDIELKVANQFYDFIRGKTYDKTKVIVSSHNYQQTPSVEDLGDLVARIQATRADIVKIATTALEITDVARMFQIMVHSQVRSVCQNLVNGNLIPNLTFSKVLTFITLVGFQVPFIGLVMGDRGLISRILCAKFGGYLTFGTLESGVVSAPGQPTLKDLLHLYNLRQVGPDTKVFGIIGKPVGHSKSPTLFNEAFKSLGINGVYVFLLVDDLAKFLSTYSSTDFVGFSVTIPHKEAAVTCCDEVDPVAKSIGAVNCIIRRPTDGKLIGYNTDYVGAISAIEDGLRAKQNGSGTVVSPLAGKLFVVIGAGGAGKALAYGAKEKGARVVIANRTYDPSRIIIDRIPYLGANQIADNRARELADLIGGDALALADLDNYHPEDGMILANTTSIGMQPKVDETPVSKHALKYYSLVFDAVYTPKMTRLLTEAEESGATVVTGLEMFLGQAYGQFEKYTGMPEIVRCWFTDPRSRTVSSALLHAPASFKLPLNGEGLSLGRNISLSDQIASTEQHTSTSEQYATKHGLVISPLINRSAEQCDAKIQIRRNVA
;
A
#
# COMPACT_ATOMS: atom_id res chain seq x y z
N MET A 1 -10.68 17.60 27.68
CA MET A 1 -10.81 16.30 28.38
C MET A 1 -10.04 15.32 27.53
N ASP A 2 -8.76 15.23 27.84
CA ASP A 2 -7.73 14.74 26.95
C ASP A 2 -7.52 13.24 27.18
N ILE A 3 -7.59 12.47 26.09
CA ILE A 3 -7.19 11.07 26.08
C ILE A 3 -5.66 11.05 26.08
N PRO A 4 -4.97 10.42 27.05
CA PRO A 4 -3.51 10.48 27.09
C PRO A 4 -2.88 9.76 25.89
N ASN A 5 -1.83 10.36 25.34
CA ASN A 5 -1.03 9.85 24.24
C ASN A 5 -0.12 8.69 24.72
N VAL A 6 -0.61 7.46 24.62
CA VAL A 6 0.02 6.22 25.17
C VAL A 6 1.34 5.83 24.45
N ALA A 7 1.69 6.46 23.32
CA ALA A 7 2.92 6.13 22.59
C ALA A 7 4.20 6.82 23.15
N SER A 8 4.07 7.76 24.09
CA SER A 8 5.20 8.58 24.57
C SER A 8 6.08 7.93 25.65
N GLN A 9 5.80 6.69 26.08
CA GLN A 9 6.52 6.02 27.18
C GLN A 9 7.56 4.97 26.77
N PHE A 10 7.89 4.82 25.48
CA PHE A 10 8.86 3.80 25.04
C PHE A 10 10.14 4.43 24.49
N SER A 11 10.98 4.96 25.39
CA SER A 11 12.39 5.18 25.11
C SER A 11 13.15 3.85 25.22
N ALA A 12 13.93 3.54 24.20
CA ALA A 12 14.74 2.34 24.06
C ALA A 12 15.58 2.05 25.32
N GLY A 13 15.32 0.90 25.94
CA GLY A 13 16.27 0.26 26.84
C GLY A 13 17.25 -0.57 26.00
N GLU A 14 18.53 -0.23 26.05
CA GLU A 14 19.61 -1.08 25.55
C GLU A 14 19.62 -2.40 26.33
N GLY A 15 19.03 -3.44 25.73
CA GLY A 15 19.08 -4.80 26.24
C GLY A 15 19.13 -5.76 25.07
N GLY A 16 20.26 -6.46 24.91
CA GLY A 16 20.44 -7.48 23.89
C GLY A 16 19.38 -8.57 24.00
N GLY A 17 18.28 -8.41 23.25
CA GLY A 17 17.22 -9.40 23.13
C GLY A 17 17.51 -10.35 21.98
N MET A 18 17.42 -11.66 22.23
CA MET A 18 17.39 -12.69 21.19
C MET A 18 16.49 -12.24 20.04
N ARG A 19 17.01 -12.23 18.80
CA ARG A 19 16.20 -12.04 17.59
C ARG A 19 15.07 -13.07 17.61
N LYS A 20 13.82 -12.60 17.78
CA LYS A 20 12.63 -13.43 17.57
C LYS A 20 12.65 -13.94 16.12
N ASN A 21 12.09 -15.13 15.90
CA ASN A 21 11.97 -15.69 14.56
C ASN A 21 11.20 -14.72 13.65
N PRO A 22 11.61 -14.56 12.38
CA PRO A 22 10.91 -13.72 11.42
C PRO A 22 9.48 -14.22 11.22
N THR A 23 8.55 -13.30 10.90
CA THR A 23 7.16 -13.64 10.56
C THR A 23 7.11 -14.65 9.41
N LEU A 24 6.33 -15.71 9.61
CA LEU A 24 6.15 -16.76 8.63
C LEU A 24 5.17 -16.34 7.52
N LEU A 25 5.44 -16.78 6.29
CA LEU A 25 4.57 -16.66 5.14
C LEU A 25 3.78 -17.95 4.92
N CYS A 26 2.47 -17.89 5.16
CA CYS A 26 1.56 -19.00 4.93
C CYS A 26 0.80 -18.83 3.61
N ALA A 27 0.78 -19.87 2.78
CA ALA A 27 -0.05 -19.88 1.58
C ALA A 27 -1.35 -20.67 1.82
N PRO A 28 -2.53 -20.04 1.70
CA PRO A 28 -3.80 -20.77 1.70
C PRO A 28 -3.92 -21.66 0.47
N VAL A 29 -4.24 -22.93 0.68
CA VAL A 29 -4.51 -23.93 -0.36
C VAL A 29 -5.99 -24.32 -0.26
N MET A 30 -6.75 -23.97 -1.30
CA MET A 30 -8.22 -24.08 -1.34
C MET A 30 -8.72 -24.87 -2.55
N ALA A 31 -7.88 -25.70 -3.16
CA ALA A 31 -8.30 -26.52 -4.28
C ALA A 31 -9.43 -27.49 -3.88
N ASP A 32 -10.22 -27.92 -4.85
CA ASP A 32 -11.41 -28.74 -4.62
C ASP A 32 -11.14 -30.26 -4.56
N SER A 33 -9.88 -30.67 -4.79
CA SER A 33 -9.41 -32.06 -4.70
C SER A 33 -8.00 -32.15 -4.10
N VAL A 34 -7.69 -33.30 -3.50
CA VAL A 34 -6.38 -33.57 -2.86
C VAL A 34 -5.22 -33.47 -3.85
N ASP A 35 -5.38 -33.99 -5.07
CA ASP A 35 -4.32 -33.94 -6.10
C ASP A 35 -3.96 -32.50 -6.47
N LYS A 36 -4.97 -31.65 -6.61
CA LYS A 36 -4.75 -30.22 -6.88
C LYS A 36 -4.14 -29.52 -5.68
N MET A 37 -4.56 -29.86 -4.45
CA MET A 37 -3.93 -29.33 -3.24
C MET A 37 -2.44 -29.68 -3.19
N HIS A 38 -2.04 -30.91 -3.53
CA HIS A 38 -0.62 -31.29 -3.61
C HIS A 38 0.18 -30.44 -4.60
N LEU A 39 -0.40 -30.17 -5.78
CA LEU A 39 0.23 -29.32 -6.77
C LEU A 39 0.39 -27.90 -6.23
N ASP A 40 -0.64 -27.36 -5.58
CA ASP A 40 -0.62 -26.01 -5.00
C ASP A 40 0.35 -25.90 -3.82
N VAL A 41 0.54 -26.95 -3.02
CA VAL A 41 1.59 -26.99 -1.98
C VAL A 41 2.99 -26.91 -2.60
N SER A 42 3.21 -27.60 -3.72
CA SER A 42 4.47 -27.53 -4.47
C SER A 42 4.70 -26.14 -5.07
N LYS A 43 3.65 -25.52 -5.64
CA LYS A 43 3.67 -24.13 -6.10
C LYS A 43 3.96 -23.14 -4.96
N ALA A 44 3.39 -23.36 -3.78
CA ALA A 44 3.62 -22.51 -2.60
C ALA A 44 5.10 -22.50 -2.21
N LYS A 45 5.75 -23.67 -2.20
CA LYS A 45 7.19 -23.77 -1.96
C LYS A 45 8.01 -23.04 -3.02
N ALA A 46 7.69 -23.28 -4.30
CA ALA A 46 8.37 -22.59 -5.39
C ALA A 46 8.19 -21.06 -5.34
N SER A 47 7.07 -20.61 -4.78
CA SER A 47 6.73 -19.19 -4.57
C SER A 47 7.27 -18.61 -3.26
N GLY A 48 8.03 -19.38 -2.47
CA GLY A 48 8.72 -18.89 -1.26
C GLY A 48 7.88 -18.83 0.02
N ALA A 49 6.78 -19.58 0.10
CA ALA A 49 6.03 -19.76 1.35
C ALA A 49 6.84 -20.58 2.38
N ASP A 50 6.68 -20.26 3.66
CA ASP A 50 7.30 -21.01 4.77
C ASP A 50 6.44 -22.21 5.21
N LEU A 51 5.13 -22.12 4.98
CA LEU A 51 4.14 -23.15 5.28
C LEU A 51 2.88 -22.95 4.43
N VAL A 52 1.98 -23.93 4.47
CA VAL A 52 0.70 -23.92 3.74
C VAL A 52 -0.46 -24.17 4.69
N GLU A 53 -1.55 -23.42 4.51
CA GLU A 53 -2.83 -23.70 5.17
C GLU A 53 -3.68 -24.56 4.24
N ILE A 54 -3.88 -25.82 4.60
CA ILE A 54 -4.80 -26.73 3.92
C ILE A 54 -6.22 -26.46 4.43
N ARG A 55 -7.05 -25.85 3.58
CA ARG A 55 -8.47 -25.60 3.86
C ARG A 55 -9.29 -26.83 3.52
N LEU A 56 -9.41 -27.75 4.48
CA LEU A 56 -10.16 -29.00 4.30
C LEU A 56 -11.63 -28.76 3.89
N ASP A 57 -12.20 -27.64 4.33
CA ASP A 57 -13.55 -27.23 3.97
C ASP A 57 -13.73 -26.88 2.48
N SER A 58 -12.66 -26.67 1.71
CA SER A 58 -12.76 -26.43 0.25
C SER A 58 -12.85 -27.69 -0.60
N LEU A 59 -12.58 -28.87 -0.02
CA LEU A 59 -12.65 -30.13 -0.75
C LEU A 59 -14.11 -30.48 -1.04
N LYS A 60 -14.42 -30.79 -2.31
CA LYS A 60 -15.77 -31.27 -2.70
C LYS A 60 -16.14 -32.58 -2.00
N THR A 61 -15.16 -33.46 -1.85
CA THR A 61 -15.29 -34.72 -1.11
C THR A 61 -14.08 -34.89 -0.20
N PHE A 62 -14.34 -35.24 1.06
CA PHE A 62 -13.27 -35.42 2.03
C PHE A 62 -13.49 -36.68 2.86
N ASN A 63 -12.59 -37.64 2.71
CA ASN A 63 -12.48 -38.80 3.58
C ASN A 63 -11.17 -38.66 4.38
N PRO A 64 -11.22 -38.35 5.69
CA PRO A 64 -10.02 -38.08 6.49
C PRO A 64 -9.00 -39.22 6.44
N SER A 65 -9.45 -40.48 6.49
CA SER A 65 -8.57 -41.65 6.59
C SER A 65 -7.75 -41.92 5.33
N SER A 66 -8.26 -41.56 4.14
CA SER A 66 -7.51 -41.72 2.88
C SER A 66 -6.83 -40.43 2.43
N HIS A 67 -7.43 -39.27 2.67
CA HIS A 67 -6.94 -38.00 2.15
C HIS A 67 -5.83 -37.38 3.02
N LEU A 68 -5.91 -37.47 4.35
CA LEU A 68 -4.89 -36.87 5.22
C LEU A 68 -3.51 -37.54 5.07
N PRO A 69 -3.37 -38.87 5.02
CA PRO A 69 -2.07 -39.49 4.76
C PRO A 69 -1.46 -39.02 3.45
N THR A 70 -2.27 -38.90 2.40
CA THR A 70 -1.84 -38.40 1.09
C THR A 70 -1.27 -36.99 1.23
N LEU A 71 -2.03 -36.05 1.82
CA LEU A 71 -1.62 -34.65 2.04
C LEU A 71 -0.35 -34.50 2.89
N ILE A 72 -0.21 -35.31 3.94
CA ILE A 72 0.85 -35.20 4.95
C ILE A 72 2.15 -35.87 4.48
N ASN A 73 2.06 -36.99 3.76
CA ASN A 73 3.21 -37.73 3.29
C ASN A 73 3.94 -36.98 2.17
N ASN A 74 5.27 -37.01 2.19
CA ASN A 74 6.14 -36.34 1.20
C ASN A 74 5.86 -34.84 1.04
N ARG A 75 5.30 -34.20 2.07
CA ARG A 75 5.04 -32.77 2.06
C ARG A 75 6.35 -31.97 1.95
N PRO A 76 6.41 -30.96 1.07
CA PRO A 76 7.64 -30.21 0.87
C PRO A 76 7.75 -28.99 1.80
N LEU A 77 6.69 -28.67 2.55
CA LEU A 77 6.54 -27.59 3.53
C LEU A 77 5.73 -28.07 4.76
N PRO A 78 5.88 -27.42 5.93
CA PRO A 78 4.98 -27.60 7.07
C PRO A 78 3.51 -27.34 6.70
N LEU A 79 2.59 -28.12 7.28
CA LEU A 79 1.14 -27.97 7.04
C LEU A 79 0.42 -27.43 8.26
N LEU A 80 -0.42 -26.44 8.01
CA LEU A 80 -1.50 -26.00 8.89
C LEU A 80 -2.81 -26.57 8.37
N PHE A 81 -3.49 -27.42 9.13
CA PHE A 81 -4.82 -27.91 8.76
C PHE A 81 -5.91 -27.05 9.38
N THR A 82 -6.79 -26.52 8.53
CA THR A 82 -7.96 -25.75 8.91
C THR A 82 -9.19 -26.43 8.33
N TYR A 83 -10.14 -26.83 9.18
CA TYR A 83 -11.43 -27.35 8.75
C TYR A 83 -12.54 -26.39 9.20
N ARG A 84 -12.70 -25.28 8.47
CA ARG A 84 -13.50 -24.14 8.93
C ARG A 84 -15.01 -24.41 8.75
N PRO A 85 -15.84 -24.31 9.80
CA PRO A 85 -17.29 -24.44 9.71
C PRO A 85 -17.96 -23.18 9.15
N ASN A 86 -19.16 -23.34 8.59
CA ASN A 86 -19.94 -22.24 7.99
C ASN A 86 -20.25 -21.09 8.98
N TRP A 87 -20.45 -21.40 10.27
CA TRP A 87 -20.71 -20.41 11.32
C TRP A 87 -19.49 -19.55 11.67
N GLU A 88 -18.30 -19.91 11.18
CA GLU A 88 -17.07 -19.10 11.26
C GLU A 88 -16.55 -18.79 9.84
N GLY A 89 -17.44 -18.63 8.86
CA GLY A 89 -17.11 -18.19 7.49
C GLY A 89 -16.39 -19.23 6.62
N GLY A 90 -16.41 -20.51 7.00
CA GLY A 90 -15.91 -21.61 6.19
C GLY A 90 -17.00 -22.27 5.32
N MET A 91 -16.66 -23.40 4.71
CA MET A 91 -17.57 -24.18 3.86
C MET A 91 -18.02 -25.51 4.48
N TYR A 92 -17.51 -25.89 5.65
CA TYR A 92 -17.92 -27.14 6.28
C TYR A 92 -19.33 -27.05 6.88
N GLU A 93 -20.17 -28.01 6.49
CA GLU A 93 -21.48 -28.27 7.05
C GLU A 93 -21.49 -29.68 7.66
N GLY A 94 -21.81 -29.78 8.95
CA GLY A 94 -21.77 -31.04 9.68
C GLY A 94 -21.61 -30.83 11.18
N ASP A 95 -21.48 -31.93 11.92
CA ASP A 95 -21.27 -31.90 13.37
C ASP A 95 -19.79 -31.71 13.74
N ASP A 96 -19.56 -31.09 14.90
CA ASP A 96 -18.20 -30.82 15.35
C ASP A 96 -17.41 -32.09 15.71
N ASN A 97 -18.05 -33.21 16.09
CA ASN A 97 -17.30 -34.42 16.43
C ASN A 97 -16.62 -35.02 15.18
N THR A 98 -17.35 -35.11 14.06
CA THR A 98 -16.77 -35.56 12.78
C THR A 98 -15.59 -34.69 12.36
N ARG A 99 -15.73 -33.37 12.51
CA ARG A 99 -14.67 -32.39 12.25
C ARG A 99 -13.48 -32.55 13.18
N PHE A 100 -13.72 -32.74 14.48
CA PHE A 100 -12.68 -32.98 15.49
C PHE A 100 -11.93 -34.29 15.23
N HIS A 101 -12.63 -35.34 14.81
CA HIS A 101 -11.99 -36.59 14.41
C HIS A 101 -11.00 -36.38 13.27
N ALA A 102 -11.34 -35.57 12.26
CA ALA A 102 -10.43 -35.25 11.17
C ALA A 102 -9.21 -34.43 11.63
N LEU A 103 -9.40 -33.40 12.44
CA LEU A 103 -8.30 -32.60 12.98
C LEU A 103 -7.38 -33.42 13.89
N ARG A 104 -7.95 -34.22 14.81
CA ARG A 104 -7.19 -35.16 15.65
C ARG A 104 -6.42 -36.16 14.81
N LEU A 105 -7.01 -36.70 13.75
CA LEU A 105 -6.31 -37.62 12.85
C LEU A 105 -5.14 -36.92 12.13
N ALA A 106 -5.30 -35.66 11.72
CA ALA A 106 -4.20 -34.89 11.16
C ALA A 106 -3.05 -34.73 12.18
N MET A 107 -3.37 -34.48 13.47
CA MET A 107 -2.37 -34.44 14.55
C MET A 107 -1.67 -35.80 14.73
N GLU A 108 -2.42 -36.91 14.73
CA GLU A 108 -1.88 -38.28 14.84
C GLU A 108 -0.93 -38.65 13.70
N LEU A 109 -1.22 -38.14 12.50
CA LEU A 109 -0.40 -38.32 11.31
C LEU A 109 0.78 -37.33 11.23
N GLY A 110 0.91 -36.42 12.20
CA GLY A 110 2.05 -35.52 12.32
C GLY A 110 1.90 -34.20 11.56
N ALA A 111 0.69 -33.63 11.51
CA ALA A 111 0.49 -32.23 11.14
C ALA A 111 1.34 -31.30 12.02
N ASP A 112 1.92 -30.25 11.42
CA ASP A 112 2.72 -29.26 12.14
C ASP A 112 1.83 -28.29 12.95
N TYR A 113 0.68 -27.93 12.37
CA TYR A 113 -0.32 -27.09 13.01
C TYR A 113 -1.74 -27.54 12.71
N ILE A 114 -2.65 -27.27 13.64
CA ILE A 114 -4.09 -27.29 13.40
C ILE A 114 -4.72 -25.96 13.84
N ASP A 115 -5.78 -25.53 13.16
CA ASP A 115 -6.59 -24.37 13.54
C ASP A 115 -7.95 -24.84 14.08
N ILE A 116 -8.30 -24.40 15.29
CA ILE A 116 -9.61 -24.63 15.90
C ILE A 116 -10.23 -23.30 16.37
N GLU A 117 -11.53 -23.13 16.16
CA GLU A 117 -12.22 -21.90 16.50
C GLU A 117 -12.47 -21.78 18.01
N LEU A 118 -12.29 -20.58 18.57
CA LEU A 118 -12.42 -20.28 20.01
C LEU A 118 -13.74 -20.80 20.60
N LYS A 119 -14.85 -20.69 19.86
CA LYS A 119 -16.18 -21.10 20.30
C LYS A 119 -16.23 -22.56 20.77
N VAL A 120 -15.41 -23.42 20.16
CA VAL A 120 -15.40 -24.86 20.42
C VAL A 120 -14.04 -25.38 20.92
N ALA A 121 -13.07 -24.49 21.13
CA ALA A 121 -11.72 -24.87 21.53
C ALA A 121 -11.68 -25.73 22.81
N ASN A 122 -12.42 -25.36 23.87
CA ASN A 122 -12.48 -26.17 25.10
C ASN A 122 -13.05 -27.57 24.84
N GLN A 123 -14.09 -27.69 24.01
CA GLN A 123 -14.68 -28.98 23.65
C GLN A 123 -13.67 -29.84 22.87
N PHE A 124 -12.91 -29.22 21.97
CA PHE A 124 -11.84 -29.90 21.23
C PHE A 124 -10.72 -30.39 22.17
N TYR A 125 -10.27 -29.57 23.12
CA TYR A 125 -9.27 -29.98 24.11
C TYR A 125 -9.75 -31.12 25.01
N ASP A 126 -11.03 -31.13 25.37
CA ASP A 126 -11.64 -32.24 26.09
C ASP A 126 -11.71 -33.51 25.23
N PHE A 127 -12.00 -33.37 23.94
CA PHE A 127 -12.05 -34.46 22.97
C PHE A 127 -10.69 -35.13 22.73
N ILE A 128 -9.59 -34.37 22.72
CA ILE A 128 -8.23 -34.90 22.55
C ILE A 128 -7.53 -35.23 23.89
N ARG A 129 -8.24 -35.11 25.01
CA ARG A 129 -7.68 -35.31 26.35
C ARG A 129 -7.05 -36.70 26.50
N GLY A 130 -5.91 -36.75 27.20
CA GLY A 130 -5.19 -38.01 27.49
C GLY A 130 -4.21 -38.45 26.40
N LYS A 131 -4.09 -37.69 25.31
CA LYS A 131 -3.03 -37.85 24.31
C LYS A 131 -2.17 -36.59 24.26
N THR A 132 -0.86 -36.76 24.11
CA THR A 132 0.07 -35.64 23.89
C THR A 132 0.49 -35.64 22.42
N TYR A 133 0.58 -34.44 21.85
CA TYR A 133 0.89 -34.22 20.44
C TYR A 133 2.06 -33.24 20.31
N ASP A 134 3.22 -33.63 20.84
CA ASP A 134 4.38 -32.73 21.03
C ASP A 134 4.93 -32.12 19.72
N LYS A 135 4.53 -32.66 18.57
CA LYS A 135 4.93 -32.18 17.24
C LYS A 135 3.93 -31.20 16.61
N THR A 136 2.72 -31.07 17.15
CA THR A 136 1.65 -30.25 16.57
C THR A 136 1.34 -29.08 17.49
N LYS A 137 1.32 -27.86 16.93
CA LYS A 137 0.86 -26.66 17.64
C LYS A 137 -0.60 -26.38 17.31
N VAL A 138 -1.40 -26.10 18.33
CA VAL A 138 -2.81 -25.74 18.20
C VAL A 138 -2.95 -24.22 18.13
N ILE A 139 -3.39 -23.75 16.96
CA ILE A 139 -3.82 -22.37 16.76
C ILE A 139 -5.28 -22.28 17.17
N VAL A 140 -5.59 -21.40 18.12
CA VAL A 140 -6.99 -21.09 18.45
C VAL A 140 -7.35 -19.75 17.86
N SER A 141 -8.38 -19.75 17.01
CA SER A 141 -8.73 -18.60 16.17
C SER A 141 -10.07 -17.97 16.52
N SER A 142 -10.19 -16.68 16.26
CA SER A 142 -11.45 -15.93 16.31
C SER A 142 -11.52 -14.95 15.14
N HIS A 143 -12.68 -14.92 14.47
CA HIS A 143 -12.93 -14.06 13.33
C HIS A 143 -14.05 -13.07 13.65
N ASN A 144 -13.82 -11.79 13.38
CA ASN A 144 -14.82 -10.74 13.44
C ASN A 144 -14.98 -10.13 12.05
N TYR A 145 -16.08 -10.46 11.40
CA TYR A 145 -16.36 -10.03 10.03
C TYR A 145 -16.98 -8.62 9.97
N GLN A 146 -17.40 -8.07 11.11
CA GLN A 146 -18.13 -6.81 11.19
C GLN A 146 -17.19 -5.60 11.39
N GLN A 147 -16.22 -5.72 12.29
CA GLN A 147 -15.34 -4.61 12.67
C GLN A 147 -14.07 -5.07 13.39
N THR A 148 -13.21 -4.12 13.72
CA THR A 148 -12.13 -4.31 14.68
C THR A 148 -12.58 -3.78 16.04
N PRO A 149 -12.70 -4.61 17.09
CA PRO A 149 -13.13 -4.17 18.42
C PRO A 149 -12.19 -3.16 19.08
N SER A 150 -12.57 -2.66 20.25
CA SER A 150 -11.70 -1.82 21.07
C SER A 150 -10.45 -2.59 21.53
N VAL A 151 -9.42 -1.88 21.99
CA VAL A 151 -8.21 -2.50 22.54
C VAL A 151 -8.54 -3.36 23.77
N GLU A 152 -9.51 -2.93 24.58
CA GLU A 152 -10.01 -3.69 25.73
C GLU A 152 -10.64 -5.01 25.31
N ASP A 153 -11.60 -4.97 24.37
CA ASP A 153 -12.27 -6.18 23.86
C ASP A 153 -11.29 -7.14 23.17
N LEU A 154 -10.30 -6.59 22.45
CA LEU A 154 -9.24 -7.39 21.84
C LEU A 154 -8.37 -8.05 22.91
N GLY A 155 -8.00 -7.33 23.97
CA GLY A 155 -7.25 -7.87 25.11
C GLY A 155 -7.99 -9.00 25.83
N ASP A 156 -9.28 -8.81 26.08
CA ASP A 156 -10.15 -9.85 26.64
C ASP A 156 -10.27 -11.07 25.71
N LEU A 157 -10.30 -10.85 24.40
CA LEU A 157 -10.27 -11.93 23.41
C LEU A 157 -8.95 -12.70 23.46
N VAL A 158 -7.80 -12.03 23.59
CA VAL A 158 -6.50 -12.69 23.79
C VAL A 158 -6.52 -13.57 25.04
N ALA A 159 -6.97 -13.02 26.17
CA ALA A 159 -7.02 -13.74 27.45
C ALA A 159 -7.92 -14.99 27.37
N ARG A 160 -9.09 -14.88 26.72
CA ARG A 160 -9.99 -16.03 26.50
C ARG A 160 -9.36 -17.11 25.65
N ILE A 161 -8.66 -16.74 24.57
CA ILE A 161 -7.97 -17.70 23.71
C ILE A 161 -6.85 -18.43 24.48
N GLN A 162 -6.08 -17.71 25.28
CA GLN A 162 -5.01 -18.35 26.07
C GLN A 162 -5.54 -19.26 27.16
N ALA A 163 -6.68 -18.91 27.77
CA ALA A 163 -7.33 -19.75 28.78
C ALA A 163 -7.74 -21.13 28.24
N THR A 164 -7.88 -21.30 26.92
CA THR A 164 -8.14 -22.61 26.30
C THR A 164 -6.88 -23.47 26.17
N ARG A 165 -5.70 -22.97 26.55
CA ARG A 165 -4.36 -23.60 26.37
C ARG A 165 -3.83 -23.56 24.94
N ALA A 166 -4.26 -22.58 24.13
CA ALA A 166 -3.74 -22.37 22.78
C ALA A 166 -2.22 -22.19 22.77
N ASP A 167 -1.53 -22.86 21.82
CA ASP A 167 -0.10 -22.62 21.58
C ASP A 167 0.12 -21.28 20.85
N ILE A 168 -0.87 -20.88 20.03
CA ILE A 168 -0.82 -19.69 19.19
C ILE A 168 -2.20 -19.02 19.20
N VAL A 169 -2.23 -17.71 19.42
CA VAL A 169 -3.44 -16.89 19.32
C VAL A 169 -3.62 -16.42 17.89
N LYS A 170 -4.80 -16.59 17.30
CA LYS A 170 -5.15 -16.03 15.99
C LYS A 170 -6.40 -15.15 16.07
N ILE A 171 -6.28 -13.88 15.75
CA ILE A 171 -7.39 -12.93 15.70
C ILE A 171 -7.41 -12.27 14.32
N ALA A 172 -8.54 -12.42 13.63
CA ALA A 172 -8.81 -11.76 12.36
C ALA A 172 -10.03 -10.85 12.50
N THR A 173 -9.88 -9.56 12.26
CA THR A 173 -10.98 -8.57 12.32
C THR A 173 -11.24 -7.94 10.97
N THR A 174 -12.22 -7.05 10.84
CA THR A 174 -12.49 -6.27 9.61
C THR A 174 -12.12 -4.80 9.80
N ALA A 175 -11.44 -4.20 8.82
CA ALA A 175 -11.19 -2.75 8.80
C ALA A 175 -12.40 -2.02 8.21
N LEU A 176 -13.04 -1.18 9.01
CA LEU A 176 -13.98 -0.16 8.52
C LEU A 176 -13.22 1.10 8.10
N GLU A 177 -12.14 1.40 8.82
CA GLU A 177 -11.17 2.45 8.50
C GLU A 177 -9.74 1.91 8.60
N ILE A 178 -8.79 2.54 7.92
CA ILE A 178 -7.37 2.18 8.05
C ILE A 178 -6.83 2.36 9.48
N THR A 179 -7.45 3.24 10.28
CA THR A 179 -7.05 3.49 11.67
C THR A 179 -7.37 2.33 12.61
N ASP A 180 -8.24 1.41 12.18
CA ASP A 180 -8.55 0.19 12.93
C ASP A 180 -7.33 -0.72 13.13
N VAL A 181 -6.41 -0.72 12.17
CA VAL A 181 -5.22 -1.57 12.22
C VAL A 181 -4.30 -1.22 13.39
N ALA A 182 -4.27 0.05 13.82
CA ALA A 182 -3.45 0.47 14.95
C ALA A 182 -3.81 -0.28 16.25
N ARG A 183 -5.10 -0.60 16.47
CA ARG A 183 -5.54 -1.37 17.64
C ARG A 183 -5.00 -2.81 17.60
N MET A 184 -4.96 -3.41 16.41
CA MET A 184 -4.37 -4.73 16.22
C MET A 184 -2.86 -4.71 16.48
N PHE A 185 -2.13 -3.73 15.94
CA PHE A 185 -0.69 -3.58 16.20
C PHE A 185 -0.39 -3.39 17.69
N GLN A 186 -1.18 -2.56 18.39
CA GLN A 186 -1.01 -2.34 19.82
C GLN A 186 -1.13 -3.66 20.60
N ILE A 187 -2.15 -4.47 20.32
CA ILE A 187 -2.34 -5.77 20.99
C ILE A 187 -1.23 -6.76 20.64
N MET A 188 -0.78 -6.79 19.38
CA MET A 188 0.34 -7.63 18.96
C MET A 188 1.63 -7.29 19.71
N VAL A 189 1.95 -6.00 19.87
CA VAL A 189 3.14 -5.54 20.60
C VAL A 189 3.01 -5.85 22.10
N HIS A 190 1.85 -5.60 22.71
CA HIS A 190 1.65 -5.91 24.13
C HIS A 190 1.73 -7.41 24.43
N SER A 191 1.27 -8.27 23.51
CA SER A 191 1.34 -9.75 23.62
C SER A 191 2.76 -10.31 23.46
N GLN A 192 3.77 -9.44 23.41
CA GLN A 192 5.15 -9.78 23.11
C GLN A 192 6.16 -9.26 24.12
N VAL A 193 5.75 -8.36 25.03
CA VAL A 193 6.63 -7.76 26.05
C VAL A 193 6.73 -8.70 27.25
N ARG A 194 7.96 -9.02 27.67
CA ARG A 194 8.22 -9.75 28.92
C ARG A 194 8.00 -8.79 30.08
N SER A 195 6.93 -8.97 30.85
CA SER A 195 6.76 -8.26 32.11
C SER A 195 7.86 -8.66 33.10
N VAL A 196 8.49 -7.66 33.74
CA VAL A 196 9.47 -7.82 34.83
C VAL A 196 8.78 -7.92 36.20
N CYS A 197 7.45 -7.85 36.27
CA CYS A 197 6.74 -7.79 37.55
C CYS A 197 6.26 -9.16 38.03
N GLN A 198 7.17 -10.05 38.40
CA GLN A 198 6.84 -11.30 39.10
C GLN A 198 6.82 -11.16 40.64
N ASN A 199 7.10 -9.97 41.18
CA ASN A 199 7.25 -9.74 42.63
C ASN A 199 6.12 -8.95 43.32
N LEU A 200 4.98 -8.66 42.67
CA LEU A 200 3.91 -7.86 43.29
C LEU A 200 2.61 -8.62 43.60
N VAL A 201 2.54 -9.94 43.35
CA VAL A 201 1.31 -10.72 43.61
C VAL A 201 1.27 -11.35 45.02
N ASN A 202 2.33 -11.20 45.83
CA ASN A 202 2.33 -11.63 47.23
C ASN A 202 2.30 -10.43 48.19
N GLY A 203 1.12 -9.82 48.41
CA GLY A 203 0.92 -8.91 49.54
C GLY A 203 -0.13 -7.83 49.35
N ASN A 204 -1.27 -8.01 50.03
CA ASN A 204 -2.31 -7.02 50.38
C ASN A 204 -3.11 -6.35 49.25
N LEU A 205 -4.38 -6.79 49.12
CA LEU A 205 -5.43 -6.07 48.40
C LEU A 205 -5.69 -4.71 49.07
N ILE A 206 -5.63 -3.63 48.28
CA ILE A 206 -6.22 -2.33 48.64
C ILE A 206 -7.61 -2.28 48.00
N PRO A 207 -8.71 -2.10 48.76
CA PRO A 207 -10.05 -2.03 48.21
C PRO A 207 -10.35 -0.63 47.66
N ASN A 208 -11.06 -0.58 46.52
CA ASN A 208 -11.50 0.58 45.72
C ASN A 208 -10.53 1.09 44.66
N LEU A 209 -10.59 0.53 43.44
CA LEU A 209 -10.13 1.21 42.22
C LEU A 209 -10.97 0.79 40.99
N THR A 210 -11.66 1.77 40.42
CA THR A 210 -12.31 1.78 39.10
C THR A 210 -11.35 2.44 38.09
N PHE A 211 -11.48 2.09 36.79
CA PHE A 211 -10.78 2.67 35.62
C PHE A 211 -9.32 2.23 35.30
N SER A 212 -8.73 1.27 36.03
CA SER A 212 -7.36 0.77 35.75
C SER A 212 -7.23 -0.75 35.95
N LYS A 213 -8.06 -1.55 35.24
CA LYS A 213 -8.01 -3.02 35.37
C LYS A 213 -7.46 -3.71 34.14
N VAL A 214 -7.79 -3.30 32.92
CA VAL A 214 -7.35 -4.05 31.72
C VAL A 214 -5.89 -3.78 31.39
N LEU A 215 -5.43 -2.53 31.39
CA LEU A 215 -4.01 -2.23 31.14
C LEU A 215 -3.10 -2.78 32.24
N THR A 216 -3.55 -2.71 33.51
CA THR A 216 -2.84 -3.27 34.66
C THR A 216 -2.83 -4.80 34.65
N PHE A 217 -3.91 -5.46 34.20
CA PHE A 217 -3.97 -6.91 34.03
C PHE A 217 -3.12 -7.40 32.84
N ILE A 218 -3.13 -6.68 31.70
CA ILE A 218 -2.24 -6.91 30.55
C ILE A 218 -0.76 -6.77 30.95
N THR A 219 -0.44 -5.84 31.87
CA THR A 219 0.93 -5.61 32.34
C THR A 219 1.35 -6.62 33.44
N LEU A 220 0.41 -7.09 34.26
CA LEU A 220 0.66 -8.05 35.35
C LEU A 220 0.64 -9.51 34.89
N VAL A 221 -0.16 -9.85 33.88
CA VAL A 221 -0.25 -11.20 33.30
C VAL A 221 0.45 -11.15 31.96
N GLY A 222 1.79 -11.30 31.98
CA GLY A 222 2.60 -11.24 30.77
C GLY A 222 2.11 -12.23 29.72
N PHE A 223 1.43 -11.73 28.69
CA PHE A 223 1.03 -12.53 27.55
C PHE A 223 2.28 -12.83 26.73
N GLN A 224 2.83 -14.04 26.86
CA GLN A 224 3.92 -14.54 26.03
C GLN A 224 3.40 -15.66 25.14
N VAL A 225 2.57 -15.32 24.17
CA VAL A 225 2.05 -16.32 23.23
C VAL A 225 2.25 -15.80 21.81
N PRO A 226 2.78 -16.62 20.89
CA PRO A 226 2.82 -16.28 19.48
C PRO A 226 1.45 -15.81 18.99
N PHE A 227 1.43 -14.70 18.26
CA PHE A 227 0.20 -14.00 17.92
C PHE A 227 0.09 -13.76 16.42
N ILE A 228 -1.02 -14.21 15.82
CA ILE A 228 -1.41 -13.97 14.44
C ILE A 228 -2.52 -12.91 14.46
N GLY A 229 -2.15 -11.66 14.18
CA GLY A 229 -3.07 -10.52 14.16
C GLY A 229 -3.27 -10.00 12.76
N LEU A 230 -4.49 -10.06 12.24
CA LEU A 230 -4.80 -9.65 10.87
C LEU A 230 -6.08 -8.82 10.84
N VAL A 231 -6.11 -7.84 9.95
CA VAL A 231 -7.29 -7.03 9.69
C VAL A 231 -7.64 -7.18 8.21
N MET A 232 -8.84 -7.67 7.95
CA MET A 232 -9.39 -7.97 6.63
C MET A 232 -9.84 -6.71 5.91
N GLY A 233 -9.93 -6.82 4.59
CA GLY A 233 -10.34 -5.75 3.70
C GLY A 233 -9.17 -4.86 3.27
N ASP A 234 -9.41 -4.04 2.26
CA ASP A 234 -8.39 -3.22 1.59
C ASP A 234 -7.74 -2.20 2.53
N ARG A 235 -8.54 -1.65 3.45
CA ARG A 235 -8.08 -0.76 4.53
C ARG A 235 -7.19 -1.48 5.55
N GLY A 236 -7.36 -2.80 5.68
CA GLY A 236 -6.61 -3.66 6.57
C GLY A 236 -5.29 -4.18 5.99
N LEU A 237 -4.99 -3.91 4.71
CA LEU A 237 -3.82 -4.45 3.99
C LEU A 237 -2.50 -4.26 4.78
N ILE A 238 -2.30 -3.09 5.40
CA ILE A 238 -1.08 -2.80 6.15
C ILE A 238 -0.87 -3.75 7.34
N SER A 239 -1.93 -4.36 7.89
CA SER A 239 -1.81 -5.38 8.95
C SER A 239 -1.06 -6.61 8.46
N ARG A 240 -1.26 -6.99 7.19
CA ARG A 240 -0.67 -8.19 6.58
C ARG A 240 0.80 -8.01 6.19
N ILE A 241 1.23 -6.77 6.03
CA ILE A 241 2.60 -6.39 5.65
C ILE A 241 3.40 -6.04 6.91
N LEU A 242 2.90 -5.11 7.72
CA LEU A 242 3.62 -4.57 8.87
C LEU A 242 3.55 -5.47 10.11
N CYS A 243 2.83 -6.59 10.06
CA CYS A 243 2.93 -7.62 11.09
C CYS A 243 4.39 -8.05 11.33
N ALA A 244 5.25 -8.07 10.30
CA ALA A 244 6.68 -8.36 10.45
C ALA A 244 7.43 -7.36 11.34
N LYS A 245 7.00 -6.10 11.32
CA LYS A 245 7.53 -5.04 12.19
C LYS A 245 6.95 -5.13 13.60
N PHE A 246 5.64 -5.38 13.71
CA PHE A 246 4.91 -5.39 14.99
C PHE A 246 4.84 -6.79 15.63
N GLY A 247 5.68 -7.72 15.17
CA GLY A 247 5.95 -9.05 15.73
C GLY A 247 4.83 -10.09 15.60
N GLY A 248 4.06 -10.02 14.52
CA GLY A 248 3.15 -11.08 14.13
C GLY A 248 3.89 -12.37 13.85
N TYR A 249 3.35 -13.49 14.34
CA TYR A 249 3.94 -14.81 14.14
C TYR A 249 3.89 -15.24 12.67
N LEU A 250 2.78 -14.92 11.98
CA LEU A 250 2.49 -15.39 10.63
C LEU A 250 1.59 -14.40 9.90
N THR A 251 1.76 -14.31 8.58
CA THR A 251 0.84 -13.64 7.66
C THR A 251 0.51 -14.55 6.48
N PHE A 252 -0.55 -14.21 5.75
CA PHE A 252 -1.05 -15.03 4.63
C PHE A 252 -0.84 -14.32 3.30
N GLY A 253 -0.28 -15.04 2.33
CA GLY A 253 -0.13 -14.60 0.95
C GLY A 253 -0.72 -15.62 -0.03
N THR A 254 -1.45 -15.16 -1.04
CA THR A 254 -2.06 -16.07 -2.04
C THR A 254 -1.04 -16.51 -3.09
N LEU A 255 -1.28 -17.67 -3.70
CA LEU A 255 -0.49 -18.14 -4.85
C LEU A 255 -0.72 -17.27 -6.08
N GLU A 256 -1.97 -16.89 -6.31
CA GLU A 256 -2.42 -16.15 -7.49
C GLU A 256 -3.33 -14.99 -7.07
N SER A 257 -3.36 -13.93 -7.88
CA SER A 257 -4.24 -12.79 -7.64
C SER A 257 -5.70 -13.21 -7.83
N GLY A 258 -6.58 -12.77 -6.93
CA GLY A 258 -8.03 -13.05 -7.00
C GLY A 258 -8.46 -14.38 -6.37
N VAL A 259 -7.53 -15.31 -6.10
CA VAL A 259 -7.81 -16.55 -5.35
C VAL A 259 -7.50 -16.31 -3.88
N VAL A 260 -8.44 -15.67 -3.18
CA VAL A 260 -8.27 -15.23 -1.78
C VAL A 260 -9.10 -16.08 -0.82
N SER A 261 -8.51 -16.42 0.33
CA SER A 261 -9.22 -17.08 1.44
C SER A 261 -9.88 -16.08 2.40
N ALA A 262 -9.43 -14.83 2.37
CA ALA A 262 -9.98 -13.72 3.13
C ALA A 262 -9.76 -12.39 2.39
N PRO A 263 -10.67 -11.40 2.54
CA PRO A 263 -10.53 -10.09 1.89
C PRO A 263 -9.22 -9.38 2.23
N GLY A 264 -8.63 -8.71 1.22
CA GLY A 264 -7.41 -7.91 1.34
C GLY A 264 -6.09 -8.71 1.40
N GLN A 265 -6.09 -10.00 1.06
CA GLN A 265 -4.85 -10.79 1.00
C GLN A 265 -3.98 -10.39 -0.21
N PRO A 266 -2.70 -10.02 0.01
CA PRO A 266 -1.75 -9.86 -1.08
C PRO A 266 -1.24 -11.22 -1.58
N THR A 267 -0.58 -11.25 -2.74
CA THR A 267 0.09 -12.46 -3.23
C THR A 267 1.41 -12.70 -2.47
N LEU A 268 1.89 -13.96 -2.45
CA LEU A 268 3.24 -14.27 -1.96
C LEU A 268 4.31 -13.46 -2.70
N LYS A 269 4.15 -13.32 -4.02
CA LYS A 269 5.04 -12.55 -4.88
C LYS A 269 5.12 -11.09 -4.41
N ASP A 270 3.99 -10.45 -4.14
CA ASP A 270 3.97 -9.05 -3.69
C ASP A 270 4.57 -8.93 -2.29
N LEU A 271 4.23 -9.82 -1.35
CA LEU A 271 4.84 -9.80 -0.02
C LEU A 271 6.37 -9.92 -0.10
N LEU A 272 6.89 -10.87 -0.88
CA LEU A 272 8.33 -11.12 -0.98
C LEU A 272 9.09 -10.05 -1.77
N HIS A 273 8.51 -9.57 -2.87
CA HIS A 273 9.24 -8.79 -3.87
C HIS A 273 8.77 -7.34 -4.02
N LEU A 274 7.49 -7.05 -3.79
CA LEU A 274 6.99 -5.67 -3.80
C LEU A 274 7.23 -4.99 -2.45
N TYR A 275 6.90 -5.68 -1.35
CA TYR A 275 7.03 -5.12 0.01
C TYR A 275 8.31 -5.54 0.73
N ASN A 276 9.15 -6.35 0.09
CA ASN A 276 10.41 -6.84 0.65
C ASN A 276 10.24 -7.41 2.07
N LEU A 277 9.17 -8.19 2.33
CA LEU A 277 8.75 -8.56 3.68
C LEU A 277 9.88 -9.17 4.53
N ARG A 278 10.81 -9.92 3.91
CA ARG A 278 11.96 -10.53 4.59
C ARG A 278 12.98 -9.52 5.14
N GLN A 279 12.93 -8.27 4.69
CA GLN A 279 13.76 -7.16 5.18
C GLN A 279 13.03 -6.31 6.22
N VAL A 280 11.71 -6.49 6.39
CA VAL A 280 10.92 -5.76 7.37
C VAL A 280 11.16 -6.34 8.75
N GLY A 281 11.58 -5.50 9.69
CA GLY A 281 11.79 -5.84 11.09
C GLY A 281 11.37 -4.71 12.04
N PRO A 282 11.61 -4.88 13.35
CA PRO A 282 11.14 -3.94 14.37
C PRO A 282 11.60 -2.49 14.16
N ASP A 283 12.82 -2.28 13.63
CA ASP A 283 13.39 -0.95 13.42
C ASP A 283 13.06 -0.34 12.05
N THR A 284 12.44 -1.11 11.14
CA THR A 284 12.11 -0.65 9.79
C THR A 284 11.18 0.55 9.85
N LYS A 285 11.51 1.61 9.12
CA LYS A 285 10.68 2.81 9.03
C LYS A 285 9.58 2.63 7.99
N VAL A 286 8.38 3.10 8.31
CA VAL A 286 7.18 2.96 7.47
C VAL A 286 6.95 4.25 6.70
N PHE A 287 6.85 4.09 5.40
CA PHE A 287 6.46 5.11 4.44
C PHE A 287 5.19 4.65 3.72
N GLY A 288 4.50 5.57 3.05
CA GLY A 288 3.39 5.13 2.21
C GLY A 288 2.75 6.21 1.37
N ILE A 289 1.87 5.77 0.46
CA ILE A 289 1.05 6.63 -0.38
C ILE A 289 -0.35 6.74 0.21
N ILE A 290 -0.75 7.94 0.62
CA ILE A 290 -2.07 8.28 1.12
C ILE A 290 -2.98 8.66 -0.05
N GLY A 291 -4.12 7.98 -0.20
CA GLY A 291 -5.09 8.28 -1.25
C GLY A 291 -6.41 7.52 -1.13
N LYS A 292 -7.39 7.93 -1.93
CA LYS A 292 -8.67 7.22 -2.11
C LYS A 292 -9.26 7.52 -3.50
N PRO A 293 -9.22 6.56 -4.45
CA PRO A 293 -8.59 5.24 -4.38
C PRO A 293 -7.05 5.32 -4.38
N VAL A 294 -6.37 4.23 -4.02
CA VAL A 294 -4.90 4.21 -3.91
C VAL A 294 -4.20 3.04 -4.62
N GLY A 295 -4.92 1.94 -4.90
CA GLY A 295 -4.33 0.69 -5.40
C GLY A 295 -3.69 0.73 -6.78
N HIS A 296 -3.97 1.77 -7.57
CA HIS A 296 -3.35 1.96 -8.88
C HIS A 296 -1.95 2.59 -8.79
N SER A 297 -1.54 3.08 -7.62
CA SER A 297 -0.28 3.80 -7.47
C SER A 297 0.92 2.86 -7.66
N LYS A 298 1.91 3.35 -8.41
CA LYS A 298 3.19 2.66 -8.60
C LYS A 298 4.25 3.08 -7.58
N SER A 299 3.92 3.96 -6.63
CA SER A 299 4.86 4.44 -5.61
C SER A 299 5.45 3.29 -4.77
N PRO A 300 4.69 2.30 -4.27
CA PRO A 300 5.28 1.19 -3.52
C PRO A 300 6.33 0.41 -4.32
N THR A 301 6.09 0.17 -5.61
CA THR A 301 7.05 -0.51 -6.50
C THR A 301 8.36 0.26 -6.59
N LEU A 302 8.28 1.57 -6.85
CA LEU A 302 9.46 2.42 -7.00
C LEU A 302 10.25 2.55 -5.69
N PHE A 303 9.58 2.92 -4.60
CA PHE A 303 10.25 3.23 -3.34
C PHE A 303 10.80 1.99 -2.64
N ASN A 304 10.11 0.84 -2.68
CA ASN A 304 10.65 -0.37 -2.07
C ASN A 304 11.86 -0.91 -2.84
N GLU A 305 11.88 -0.81 -4.17
CA GLU A 305 13.07 -1.17 -4.94
C GLU A 305 14.24 -0.21 -4.64
N ALA A 306 13.97 1.09 -4.54
CA ALA A 306 14.98 2.08 -4.17
C ALA A 306 15.54 1.84 -2.75
N PHE A 307 14.68 1.58 -1.76
CA PHE A 307 15.11 1.28 -0.40
C PHE A 307 15.97 0.03 -0.34
N LYS A 308 15.54 -1.05 -1.01
CA LYS A 308 16.30 -2.30 -1.10
C LYS A 308 17.65 -2.11 -1.78
N SER A 309 17.68 -1.45 -2.94
CA SER A 309 18.89 -1.21 -3.72
C SER A 309 19.92 -0.38 -2.95
N LEU A 310 19.48 0.55 -2.11
CA LEU A 310 20.34 1.45 -1.33
C LEU A 310 20.60 0.97 0.11
N GLY A 311 20.06 -0.19 0.49
CA GLY A 311 20.21 -0.73 1.86
C GLY A 311 19.54 0.14 2.93
N ILE A 312 18.52 0.92 2.56
CA ILE A 312 17.77 1.76 3.50
C ILE A 312 16.72 0.90 4.20
N ASN A 313 16.71 0.93 5.53
CA ASN A 313 15.76 0.17 6.35
C ASN A 313 14.36 0.83 6.36
N GLY A 314 13.70 0.82 5.22
CA GLY A 314 12.37 1.39 5.00
C GLY A 314 11.46 0.43 4.25
N VAL A 315 10.15 0.52 4.53
CA VAL A 315 9.09 -0.14 3.75
C VAL A 315 8.05 0.89 3.35
N TYR A 316 7.63 0.85 2.08
CA TYR A 316 6.65 1.74 1.50
C TYR A 316 5.35 0.98 1.18
N VAL A 317 4.21 1.42 1.71
CA VAL A 317 2.92 0.72 1.60
C VAL A 317 1.80 1.57 1.01
N PHE A 318 0.73 0.93 0.56
CA PHE A 318 -0.52 1.62 0.24
C PHE A 318 -1.26 2.03 1.52
N LEU A 319 -1.76 3.25 1.56
CA LEU A 319 -2.56 3.78 2.65
C LEU A 319 -3.91 4.28 2.10
N LEU A 320 -4.92 3.42 2.16
CA LEU A 320 -6.30 3.76 1.77
C LEU A 320 -6.95 4.56 2.91
N VAL A 321 -6.88 5.89 2.80
CA VAL A 321 -7.28 6.81 3.87
C VAL A 321 -8.61 7.48 3.52
N ASP A 322 -9.56 7.42 4.45
CA ASP A 322 -10.82 8.14 4.37
C ASP A 322 -10.73 9.54 5.00
N ASP A 323 -10.20 9.62 6.23
CA ASP A 323 -9.97 10.85 6.99
C ASP A 323 -8.46 11.03 7.25
N LEU A 324 -7.88 12.07 6.66
CA LEU A 324 -6.45 12.36 6.75
C LEU A 324 -6.00 12.75 8.17
N ALA A 325 -6.76 13.59 8.87
CA ALA A 325 -6.40 14.07 10.20
C ALA A 325 -6.44 12.93 11.21
N LYS A 326 -7.48 12.09 11.14
CA LYS A 326 -7.59 10.88 11.96
C LYS A 326 -6.47 9.89 11.67
N PHE A 327 -6.08 9.72 10.40
CA PHE A 327 -4.95 8.88 10.02
C PHE A 327 -3.63 9.38 10.63
N LEU A 328 -3.29 10.66 10.44
CA LEU A 328 -2.02 11.24 10.89
C LEU A 328 -1.90 11.27 12.43
N SER A 329 -3.01 11.50 13.14
CA SER A 329 -3.05 11.43 14.60
C SER A 329 -2.92 9.99 15.12
N THR A 330 -3.56 9.03 14.47
CA THR A 330 -3.47 7.60 14.83
C THR A 330 -2.06 7.05 14.62
N TYR A 331 -1.44 7.35 13.48
CA TYR A 331 -0.10 6.89 13.10
C TYR A 331 0.96 7.96 13.39
N SER A 332 0.96 8.44 14.65
CA SER A 332 1.81 9.53 15.14
C SER A 332 3.19 9.11 15.63
N SER A 333 3.46 7.80 15.75
CA SER A 333 4.73 7.30 16.28
C SER A 333 5.91 7.55 15.33
N THR A 334 7.13 7.43 15.87
CA THR A 334 8.40 7.53 15.13
C THR A 334 8.65 6.39 14.14
N ASP A 335 7.71 5.44 14.04
CA ASP A 335 7.74 4.39 13.02
C ASP A 335 7.26 4.90 11.66
N PHE A 336 6.31 5.83 11.66
CA PHE A 336 5.69 6.36 10.44
C PHE A 336 6.32 7.72 10.11
N VAL A 337 7.21 7.72 9.13
CA VAL A 337 8.20 8.79 8.95
C VAL A 337 7.96 9.67 7.73
N GLY A 338 7.27 9.16 6.70
CA GLY A 338 7.07 9.92 5.48
C GLY A 338 5.93 9.41 4.62
N PHE A 339 5.16 10.34 4.04
CA PHE A 339 3.98 10.02 3.27
C PHE A 339 3.95 10.79 1.96
N SER A 340 3.71 10.09 0.86
CA SER A 340 3.23 10.74 -0.35
C SER A 340 1.73 10.92 -0.23
N VAL A 341 1.19 12.02 -0.73
CA VAL A 341 -0.25 12.35 -0.66
C VAL A 341 -0.78 12.56 -2.07
N THR A 342 -1.80 11.79 -2.43
CA THR A 342 -2.51 11.92 -3.70
C THR A 342 -3.98 12.26 -3.49
N ILE A 343 -4.77 12.27 -4.56
CA ILE A 343 -6.20 12.57 -4.57
C ILE A 343 -6.92 11.73 -3.49
N PRO A 344 -7.86 12.34 -2.72
CA PRO A 344 -8.26 13.76 -2.72
C PRO A 344 -7.54 14.61 -1.65
N HIS A 345 -6.49 14.09 -1.03
CA HIS A 345 -6.01 14.57 0.28
C HIS A 345 -4.99 15.72 0.23
N LYS A 346 -4.53 16.13 -0.95
CA LYS A 346 -3.42 17.10 -1.08
C LYS A 346 -3.71 18.47 -0.44
N GLU A 347 -4.96 18.94 -0.53
CA GLU A 347 -5.36 20.24 0.03
C GLU A 347 -5.55 20.14 1.54
N ALA A 348 -6.22 19.08 2.02
CA ALA A 348 -6.35 18.79 3.45
C ALA A 348 -5.00 18.59 4.15
N ALA A 349 -3.99 18.08 3.43
CA ALA A 349 -2.65 17.92 3.96
C ALA A 349 -1.98 19.26 4.35
N VAL A 350 -2.37 20.37 3.73
CA VAL A 350 -1.85 21.70 4.10
C VAL A 350 -2.24 22.07 5.54
N THR A 351 -3.49 21.77 5.93
CA THR A 351 -3.99 22.10 7.27
C THR A 351 -3.57 21.07 8.32
N CYS A 352 -3.23 19.85 7.91
CA CYS A 352 -2.80 18.79 8.82
C CYS A 352 -1.30 18.82 9.14
N CYS A 353 -0.49 19.60 8.41
CA CYS A 353 0.94 19.75 8.71
C CYS A 353 1.16 20.86 9.73
N ASP A 354 2.10 20.63 10.66
CA ASP A 354 2.50 21.64 11.64
C ASP A 354 3.30 22.78 10.97
N GLU A 355 4.10 22.42 9.97
CA GLU A 355 4.90 23.34 9.16
C GLU A 355 4.67 23.02 7.68
N VAL A 356 4.55 24.05 6.84
CA VAL A 356 4.38 23.87 5.39
C VAL A 356 5.43 24.70 4.68
N ASP A 357 6.17 24.05 3.78
CA ASP A 357 7.15 24.69 2.92
C ASP A 357 6.54 25.91 2.19
N PRO A 358 7.27 27.03 2.05
CA PRO A 358 6.72 28.25 1.44
C PRO A 358 6.10 28.02 0.06
N VAL A 359 6.71 27.17 -0.79
CA VAL A 359 6.18 26.85 -2.12
C VAL A 359 4.90 26.03 -2.00
N ALA A 360 4.90 25.00 -1.15
CA ALA A 360 3.70 24.19 -0.91
C ALA A 360 2.53 25.03 -0.35
N LYS A 361 2.83 26.02 0.51
CA LYS A 361 1.85 26.96 1.06
C LYS A 361 1.30 27.89 -0.02
N SER A 362 2.15 28.42 -0.90
CA SER A 362 1.73 29.24 -2.05
C SER A 362 0.88 28.46 -3.05
N ILE A 363 1.19 27.18 -3.28
CA ILE A 363 0.36 26.29 -4.10
C ILE A 363 -0.98 25.97 -3.42
N GLY A 364 -1.00 25.92 -2.09
CA GLY A 364 -2.17 25.49 -1.33
C GLY A 364 -2.43 23.98 -1.47
N ALA A 365 -1.37 23.19 -1.67
CA ALA A 365 -1.44 21.72 -1.72
C ALA A 365 -0.11 21.07 -1.31
N VAL A 366 -0.18 20.00 -0.53
CA VAL A 366 0.95 19.18 -0.07
C VAL A 366 0.85 17.78 -0.67
N ASN A 367 1.91 17.30 -1.34
CA ASN A 367 1.98 15.93 -1.87
C ASN A 367 3.03 15.07 -1.14
N CYS A 368 3.80 15.66 -0.22
CA CYS A 368 4.87 14.98 0.51
C CYS A 368 4.87 15.47 1.96
N ILE A 369 4.69 14.57 2.91
CA ILE A 369 4.74 14.86 4.33
C ILE A 369 5.94 14.13 4.91
N ILE A 370 6.76 14.83 5.70
CA ILE A 370 7.87 14.26 6.46
C ILE A 370 7.60 14.46 7.94
N ARG A 371 7.69 13.39 8.74
CA ARG A 371 7.75 13.50 10.20
C ARG A 371 9.18 13.79 10.61
N ARG A 372 9.43 14.99 11.13
CA ARG A 372 10.77 15.40 11.54
C ARG A 372 11.21 14.58 12.77
N PRO A 373 12.36 13.90 12.73
CA PRO A 373 12.79 13.03 13.84
C PRO A 373 13.05 13.75 15.16
N THR A 374 13.39 15.04 15.14
CA THR A 374 13.80 15.79 16.33
C THR A 374 12.66 16.17 17.26
N ASP A 375 11.49 16.49 16.71
CA ASP A 375 10.32 16.98 17.47
C ASP A 375 9.00 16.30 17.07
N GLY A 376 9.03 15.38 16.10
CA GLY A 376 7.86 14.63 15.65
C GLY A 376 6.86 15.41 14.80
N LYS A 377 7.16 16.69 14.48
CA LYS A 377 6.28 17.54 13.68
C LYS A 377 6.16 17.05 12.25
N LEU A 378 4.99 17.29 11.66
CA LEU A 378 4.70 17.02 10.26
C LEU A 378 5.03 18.24 9.41
N ILE A 379 5.96 18.06 8.47
CA ILE A 379 6.36 19.09 7.51
C ILE A 379 5.81 18.73 6.13
N GLY A 380 5.01 19.63 5.55
CA GLY A 380 4.40 19.48 4.24
C GLY A 380 5.20 20.14 3.13
N TYR A 381 5.45 19.40 2.05
CA TYR A 381 6.13 19.83 0.83
C TYR A 381 5.27 19.54 -0.40
N ASN A 382 5.62 20.20 -1.52
CA ASN A 382 5.06 19.92 -2.83
C ASN A 382 6.19 19.63 -3.83
N THR A 383 6.19 18.43 -4.40
CA THR A 383 7.13 18.00 -5.45
C THR A 383 6.44 17.80 -6.81
N ASP A 384 5.11 17.99 -6.89
CA ASP A 384 4.35 17.82 -8.13
C ASP A 384 4.74 18.90 -9.15
N TYR A 385 4.86 20.16 -8.73
CA TYR A 385 5.13 21.28 -9.65
C TYR A 385 6.49 21.12 -10.35
N VAL A 386 7.55 20.79 -9.60
CA VAL A 386 8.89 20.64 -10.17
C VAL A 386 8.96 19.43 -11.11
N GLY A 387 8.30 18.32 -10.75
CA GLY A 387 8.25 17.13 -11.61
C GLY A 387 7.53 17.38 -12.92
N ALA A 388 6.36 18.04 -12.88
CA ALA A 388 5.56 18.32 -14.07
C ALA A 388 6.20 19.38 -14.97
N ILE A 389 6.62 20.51 -14.40
CA ILE A 389 7.19 21.61 -15.19
C ILE A 389 8.49 21.19 -15.85
N SER A 390 9.37 20.45 -15.16
CA SER A 390 10.61 19.96 -15.77
C SER A 390 10.32 19.02 -16.94
N ALA A 391 9.37 18.09 -16.79
CA ALA A 391 8.98 17.19 -17.87
C ALA A 391 8.43 17.93 -19.10
N ILE A 392 7.65 18.99 -18.88
CA ILE A 392 7.12 19.82 -19.97
C ILE A 392 8.24 20.64 -20.63
N GLU A 393 9.13 21.27 -19.85
CA GLU A 393 10.27 22.01 -20.39
C GLU A 393 11.18 21.09 -21.23
N ASP A 394 11.44 19.87 -20.77
CA ASP A 394 12.22 18.87 -21.51
C ASP A 394 11.55 18.46 -22.83
N GLY A 395 10.23 18.25 -22.81
CA GLY A 395 9.44 17.97 -24.02
C GLY A 395 9.53 19.08 -25.07
N LEU A 396 9.52 20.35 -24.63
CA LEU A 396 9.69 21.49 -25.53
C LEU A 396 11.11 21.59 -26.09
N ARG A 397 12.13 21.36 -25.26
CA ARG A 397 13.54 21.44 -25.67
C ARG A 397 13.93 20.36 -26.66
N ALA A 398 13.40 19.14 -26.54
CA ALA A 398 13.69 18.04 -27.46
C ALA A 398 13.33 18.36 -28.93
N LYS A 399 12.39 19.27 -29.17
CA LYS A 399 11.96 19.70 -30.52
C LYS A 399 12.78 20.87 -31.06
N GLN A 400 13.43 21.65 -30.19
CA GLN A 400 14.28 22.78 -30.58
C GLN A 400 15.74 22.30 -30.60
N ASN A 401 16.28 21.96 -31.78
CA ASN A 401 17.69 21.58 -31.99
C ASN A 401 18.69 22.74 -31.73
N GLY A 402 18.49 23.55 -30.67
CA GLY A 402 19.13 24.84 -30.47
C GLY A 402 19.65 25.08 -29.05
N SER A 403 20.84 25.68 -29.01
CA SER A 403 21.63 26.16 -27.87
C SER A 403 20.82 26.63 -26.66
N GLY A 404 21.27 26.21 -25.47
CA GLY A 404 20.68 26.54 -24.17
C GLY A 404 20.51 28.03 -23.95
N THR A 405 19.29 28.53 -24.17
CA THR A 405 18.86 29.83 -23.70
C THR A 405 18.63 29.77 -22.19
N VAL A 406 19.04 30.84 -21.48
CA VAL A 406 18.87 30.99 -20.02
C VAL A 406 17.39 31.11 -19.63
N VAL A 407 16.53 31.48 -20.60
CA VAL A 407 15.09 31.72 -20.40
C VAL A 407 14.29 30.42 -20.52
N SER A 408 13.27 30.25 -19.67
CA SER A 408 12.37 29.08 -19.73
C SER A 408 11.65 29.01 -21.09
N PRO A 409 11.49 27.81 -21.70
CA PRO A 409 10.69 27.65 -22.91
C PRO A 409 9.19 27.90 -22.69
N LEU A 410 8.74 28.06 -21.44
CA LEU A 410 7.36 28.41 -21.09
C LEU A 410 7.10 29.93 -21.09
N ALA A 411 8.15 30.76 -21.02
CA ALA A 411 8.01 32.20 -20.90
C ALA A 411 7.18 32.78 -22.06
N GLY A 412 6.11 33.51 -21.73
CA GLY A 412 5.20 34.15 -22.68
C GLY A 412 4.17 33.22 -23.35
N LYS A 413 4.34 31.90 -23.27
CA LYS A 413 3.40 30.92 -23.85
C LYS A 413 2.09 30.89 -23.07
N LEU A 414 0.99 30.66 -23.77
CA LEU A 414 -0.29 30.36 -23.16
C LEU A 414 -0.33 28.90 -22.69
N PHE A 415 -0.52 28.72 -21.38
CA PHE A 415 -0.51 27.44 -20.70
C PHE A 415 -1.90 27.15 -20.12
N VAL A 416 -2.58 26.17 -20.71
CA VAL A 416 -3.95 25.80 -20.35
C VAL A 416 -3.93 24.59 -19.43
N VAL A 417 -4.36 24.76 -18.19
CA VAL A 417 -4.47 23.71 -17.17
C VAL A 417 -5.90 23.21 -17.12
N ILE A 418 -6.10 21.91 -17.32
CA ILE A 418 -7.39 21.25 -17.08
C ILE A 418 -7.39 20.69 -15.66
N GLY A 419 -8.32 21.15 -14.83
CA GLY A 419 -8.50 20.76 -13.44
C GLY A 419 -7.92 21.77 -12.45
N ALA A 420 -8.66 22.00 -11.36
CA ALA A 420 -8.30 22.97 -10.31
C ALA A 420 -8.04 22.31 -8.93
N GLY A 421 -7.80 21.00 -8.90
CA GLY A 421 -7.39 20.28 -7.68
C GLY A 421 -5.89 20.45 -7.39
N GLY A 422 -5.37 19.78 -6.35
CA GLY A 422 -3.98 19.95 -5.91
C GLY A 422 -2.89 19.81 -6.99
N ALA A 423 -3.05 18.91 -7.97
CA ALA A 423 -2.12 18.81 -9.10
C ALA A 423 -2.25 20.01 -10.08
N GLY A 424 -3.48 20.43 -10.37
CA GLY A 424 -3.77 21.63 -11.15
C GLY A 424 -3.18 22.89 -10.50
N LYS A 425 -3.33 23.06 -9.18
CA LYS A 425 -2.69 24.16 -8.44
C LYS A 425 -1.17 24.15 -8.59
N ALA A 426 -0.54 22.97 -8.48
CA ALA A 426 0.90 22.82 -8.60
C ALA A 426 1.42 23.18 -10.01
N LEU A 427 0.76 22.69 -11.07
CA LEU A 427 1.14 23.02 -12.45
C LEU A 427 0.88 24.49 -12.77
N ALA A 428 -0.25 25.05 -12.35
CA ALA A 428 -0.58 26.45 -12.56
C ALA A 428 0.45 27.39 -11.91
N TYR A 429 0.80 27.11 -10.65
CA TYR A 429 1.87 27.82 -9.94
C TYR A 429 3.21 27.69 -10.69
N GLY A 430 3.61 26.46 -11.01
CA GLY A 430 4.89 26.21 -11.67
C GLY A 430 5.00 26.86 -13.06
N ALA A 431 3.92 26.90 -13.83
CA ALA A 431 3.88 27.54 -15.15
C ALA A 431 4.01 29.07 -15.01
N LYS A 432 3.32 29.67 -14.04
CA LYS A 432 3.43 31.10 -13.73
C LYS A 432 4.86 31.49 -13.34
N GLU A 433 5.49 30.73 -12.45
CA GLU A 433 6.88 30.99 -12.00
C GLU A 433 7.89 30.94 -13.16
N LYS A 434 7.55 30.21 -14.24
CA LYS A 434 8.35 30.15 -15.47
C LYS A 434 7.97 31.22 -16.50
N GLY A 435 7.04 32.11 -16.18
CA GLY A 435 6.63 33.24 -17.01
C GLY A 435 5.56 32.93 -18.04
N ALA A 436 4.84 31.80 -17.92
CA ALA A 436 3.71 31.49 -18.79
C ALA A 436 2.47 32.34 -18.45
N ARG A 437 1.62 32.59 -19.43
CA ARG A 437 0.25 33.08 -19.20
C ARG A 437 -0.63 31.87 -18.93
N VAL A 438 -1.25 31.81 -17.76
CA VAL A 438 -1.96 30.61 -17.31
C VAL A 438 -3.46 30.77 -17.45
N VAL A 439 -4.11 29.72 -17.94
CA VAL A 439 -5.57 29.62 -18.08
C VAL A 439 -6.03 28.34 -17.39
N ILE A 440 -7.05 28.44 -16.54
CA ILE A 440 -7.59 27.29 -15.79
C ILE A 440 -8.95 26.89 -16.36
N ALA A 441 -9.06 25.67 -16.90
CA ALA A 441 -10.29 25.06 -17.33
C ALA A 441 -10.77 24.03 -16.29
N ASN A 442 -12.01 24.14 -15.81
CA ASN A 442 -12.57 23.16 -14.86
C ASN A 442 -14.05 22.90 -15.11
N ARG A 443 -14.54 21.73 -14.65
CA ARG A 443 -15.95 21.34 -14.80
C ARG A 443 -16.90 22.31 -14.08
N THR A 444 -16.46 22.87 -12.95
CA THR A 444 -17.26 23.77 -12.15
C THR A 444 -16.79 25.21 -12.38
N TYR A 445 -17.65 25.99 -13.02
CA TYR A 445 -17.42 27.39 -13.38
C TYR A 445 -18.77 28.13 -13.36
N ASP A 446 -18.88 29.17 -12.53
CA ASP A 446 -19.97 30.16 -12.57
C ASP A 446 -19.36 31.55 -12.87
N PRO A 447 -19.56 32.08 -14.09
CA PRO A 447 -19.00 33.36 -14.49
C PRO A 447 -19.54 34.56 -13.69
N SER A 448 -20.68 34.42 -13.00
CA SER A 448 -21.42 35.53 -12.38
C SER A 448 -21.04 35.85 -10.93
N ARG A 449 -20.19 35.04 -10.28
CA ARG A 449 -20.06 35.02 -8.80
C ARG A 449 -18.99 35.92 -8.15
N ILE A 450 -18.58 37.03 -8.77
CA ILE A 450 -17.62 37.98 -8.15
C ILE A 450 -18.22 38.76 -6.96
N ILE A 451 -19.55 38.74 -6.74
CA ILE A 451 -20.21 39.70 -5.81
C ILE A 451 -21.34 39.07 -4.99
N ILE A 452 -21.13 37.98 -4.23
CA ILE A 452 -22.14 37.57 -3.22
C ILE A 452 -21.51 36.98 -1.93
N ASP A 453 -20.41 37.54 -1.43
CA ASP A 453 -19.93 37.28 -0.06
C ASP A 453 -20.50 38.29 0.97
N ARG A 454 -21.58 39.01 0.61
CA ARG A 454 -22.28 39.96 1.51
C ARG A 454 -23.81 39.75 1.61
N ILE A 455 -24.35 38.57 1.30
CA ILE A 455 -25.77 38.28 1.50
C ILE A 455 -25.96 36.92 2.20
N PRO A 456 -26.29 36.87 3.51
CA PRO A 456 -26.38 35.63 4.29
C PRO A 456 -27.68 34.81 4.10
N TYR A 457 -28.44 34.98 3.01
CA TYR A 457 -29.83 34.50 2.96
C TYR A 457 -30.27 33.82 1.65
N LEU A 458 -29.42 33.00 1.02
CA LEU A 458 -29.88 32.07 -0.02
C LEU A 458 -29.32 30.65 0.21
N GLY A 459 -30.23 29.66 0.16
CA GLY A 459 -30.05 28.29 0.65
C GLY A 459 -28.92 27.49 -0.02
N ALA A 460 -28.33 26.60 0.77
CA ALA A 460 -27.07 25.89 0.54
C ALA A 460 -27.05 24.77 -0.53
N ASN A 461 -28.03 24.69 -1.45
CA ASN A 461 -28.17 23.53 -2.35
C ASN A 461 -27.82 23.77 -3.83
N GLN A 462 -27.07 24.83 -4.16
CA GLN A 462 -26.53 25.03 -5.52
C GLN A 462 -25.29 25.95 -5.54
N ILE A 463 -24.33 25.71 -4.65
CA ILE A 463 -23.02 26.40 -4.70
C ILE A 463 -22.19 25.73 -5.80
N ALA A 464 -22.15 26.34 -6.98
CA ALA A 464 -21.15 26.01 -7.98
C ALA A 464 -19.76 26.34 -7.40
N ASP A 465 -19.00 25.29 -7.13
CA ASP A 465 -17.60 25.29 -6.65
C ASP A 465 -16.70 26.08 -7.64
N ASN A 466 -16.39 27.34 -7.35
CA ASN A 466 -15.73 28.28 -8.29
C ASN A 466 -14.20 28.14 -8.34
N ARG A 467 -13.68 26.92 -8.15
CA ARG A 467 -12.24 26.64 -7.99
C ARG A 467 -11.36 27.14 -9.12
N ALA A 468 -11.86 27.13 -10.37
CA ALA A 468 -11.08 27.61 -11.50
C ALA A 468 -10.76 29.09 -11.38
N ARG A 469 -11.76 29.90 -10.98
CA ARG A 469 -11.61 31.34 -10.79
C ARG A 469 -10.73 31.66 -9.59
N GLU A 470 -10.96 30.98 -8.46
CA GLU A 470 -10.11 31.15 -7.27
C GLU A 470 -8.63 30.87 -7.56
N LEU A 471 -8.35 29.79 -8.31
CA LEU A 471 -6.98 29.47 -8.72
C LEU A 471 -6.43 30.49 -9.72
N ALA A 472 -7.22 30.90 -10.72
CA ALA A 472 -6.83 31.91 -11.70
C ALA A 472 -6.50 33.26 -11.04
N ASP A 473 -7.33 33.72 -10.10
CA ASP A 473 -7.11 34.96 -9.36
C ASP A 473 -5.82 34.89 -8.52
N LEU A 474 -5.57 33.75 -7.86
CA LEU A 474 -4.35 33.53 -7.07
C LEU A 474 -3.08 33.60 -7.92
N ILE A 475 -3.13 33.08 -9.15
CA ILE A 475 -1.98 33.07 -10.06
C ILE A 475 -1.92 34.30 -10.97
N GLY A 476 -2.97 35.12 -11.05
CA GLY A 476 -3.08 36.23 -11.99
C GLY A 476 -3.27 35.77 -13.44
N GLY A 477 -4.04 34.69 -13.63
CA GLY A 477 -4.39 34.11 -14.92
C GLY A 477 -5.89 34.23 -15.22
N ASP A 478 -6.34 33.54 -16.26
CA ASP A 478 -7.76 33.50 -16.65
C ASP A 478 -8.40 32.15 -16.29
N ALA A 479 -9.74 32.12 -16.24
CA ALA A 479 -10.51 30.90 -16.02
C ALA A 479 -11.59 30.73 -17.09
N LEU A 480 -11.86 29.49 -17.49
CA LEU A 480 -12.98 29.14 -18.36
C LEU A 480 -13.69 27.86 -17.88
N ALA A 481 -14.93 27.68 -18.35
CA ALA A 481 -15.61 26.41 -18.20
C ALA A 481 -14.94 25.35 -19.08
N LEU A 482 -14.89 24.11 -18.59
CA LEU A 482 -14.37 22.99 -19.38
C LEU A 482 -15.13 22.81 -20.71
N ALA A 483 -16.42 23.13 -20.74
CA ALA A 483 -17.24 23.05 -21.96
C ALA A 483 -16.82 24.04 -23.05
N ASP A 484 -16.20 25.16 -22.67
CA ASP A 484 -15.75 26.19 -23.62
C ASP A 484 -14.35 25.88 -24.19
N LEU A 485 -13.63 24.92 -23.59
CA LEU A 485 -12.24 24.61 -23.93
C LEU A 485 -12.07 24.14 -25.38
N ASP A 486 -13.06 23.45 -25.94
CA ASP A 486 -13.03 22.97 -27.34
C ASP A 486 -12.93 24.11 -28.37
N ASN A 487 -13.44 25.29 -28.02
CA ASN A 487 -13.45 26.48 -28.88
C ASN A 487 -12.44 27.55 -28.40
N TYR A 488 -11.67 27.26 -27.36
CA TYR A 488 -10.70 28.20 -26.81
C TYR A 488 -9.35 28.08 -27.53
N HIS A 489 -9.10 28.99 -28.47
CA HIS A 489 -7.85 29.04 -29.23
C HIS A 489 -7.47 30.49 -29.61
N PRO A 490 -7.18 31.36 -28.62
CA PRO A 490 -6.81 32.75 -28.91
C PRO A 490 -5.48 32.87 -29.68
N GLU A 491 -4.65 31.83 -29.67
CA GLU A 491 -3.38 31.75 -30.41
C GLU A 491 -3.03 30.30 -30.74
N ASP A 492 -2.11 30.10 -31.69
CA ASP A 492 -1.53 28.80 -32.02
C ASP A 492 -0.30 28.50 -31.15
N GLY A 493 0.01 27.21 -30.99
CA GLY A 493 1.22 26.76 -30.31
C GLY A 493 1.14 26.84 -28.78
N MET A 494 -0.08 26.82 -28.23
CA MET A 494 -0.36 26.75 -26.79
C MET A 494 0.19 25.46 -26.15
N ILE A 495 0.16 25.38 -24.82
CA ILE A 495 0.47 24.17 -24.07
C ILE A 495 -0.78 23.72 -23.32
N LEU A 496 -1.16 22.44 -23.45
CA LEU A 496 -2.26 21.86 -22.70
C LEU A 496 -1.71 20.94 -21.60
N ALA A 497 -2.25 21.04 -20.38
CA ALA A 497 -1.88 20.18 -19.27
C ALA A 497 -3.12 19.62 -18.57
N ASN A 498 -3.42 18.33 -18.76
CA ASN A 498 -4.46 17.65 -18.00
C ASN A 498 -3.96 17.28 -16.60
N THR A 499 -4.68 17.71 -15.57
CA THR A 499 -4.43 17.36 -14.16
C THR A 499 -5.62 16.69 -13.48
N THR A 500 -6.64 16.34 -14.26
CA THR A 500 -7.81 15.59 -13.79
C THR A 500 -7.54 14.08 -13.83
N SER A 501 -8.49 13.30 -13.33
CA SER A 501 -8.47 11.83 -13.45
C SER A 501 -9.15 11.31 -14.73
N ILE A 502 -9.54 12.19 -15.67
CA ILE A 502 -10.18 11.78 -16.93
C ILE A 502 -9.14 11.04 -17.78
N GLY A 503 -9.52 9.88 -18.33
CA GLY A 503 -8.63 8.98 -19.06
C GLY A 503 -7.87 7.98 -18.18
N MET A 504 -7.98 8.08 -16.84
CA MET A 504 -7.40 7.11 -15.92
C MET A 504 -8.19 5.79 -15.95
N GLN A 505 -7.50 4.66 -15.83
CA GLN A 505 -8.13 3.35 -15.72
C GLN A 505 -9.19 3.33 -14.59
N PRO A 506 -10.37 2.71 -14.79
CA PRO A 506 -10.76 1.90 -15.95
C PRO A 506 -11.36 2.70 -17.12
N LYS A 507 -11.53 4.01 -16.97
CA LYS A 507 -12.21 4.90 -17.94
C LYS A 507 -11.25 5.40 -19.03
N VAL A 508 -10.62 4.46 -19.72
CA VAL A 508 -9.52 4.74 -20.66
C VAL A 508 -9.98 5.45 -21.95
N ASP A 509 -11.26 5.35 -22.29
CA ASP A 509 -11.84 5.96 -23.49
C ASP A 509 -12.32 7.42 -23.26
N GLU A 510 -12.22 7.94 -22.04
CA GLU A 510 -12.58 9.33 -21.74
C GLU A 510 -11.42 10.28 -22.09
N THR A 511 -11.73 11.47 -22.62
CA THR A 511 -10.77 12.55 -22.90
C THR A 511 -11.38 13.89 -22.43
N PRO A 512 -10.58 14.83 -21.89
CA PRO A 512 -11.12 16.09 -21.37
C PRO A 512 -11.40 17.14 -22.45
N VAL A 513 -10.89 16.96 -23.67
CA VAL A 513 -11.06 17.88 -24.81
C VAL A 513 -11.15 17.08 -26.11
N SER A 514 -11.83 17.61 -27.10
CA SER A 514 -11.95 16.99 -28.43
C SER A 514 -10.64 17.04 -29.22
N LYS A 515 -10.40 16.01 -30.04
CA LYS A 515 -9.26 15.95 -30.97
C LYS A 515 -9.12 17.20 -31.86
N HIS A 516 -10.22 17.83 -32.24
CA HIS A 516 -10.21 19.01 -33.10
C HIS A 516 -9.46 20.19 -32.47
N ALA A 517 -9.61 20.41 -31.17
CA ALA A 517 -8.94 21.49 -30.45
C ALA A 517 -7.42 21.27 -30.34
N LEU A 518 -6.97 20.01 -30.36
CA LEU A 518 -5.58 19.64 -30.12
C LEU A 518 -4.60 20.20 -31.16
N LYS A 519 -5.07 20.52 -32.38
CA LYS A 519 -4.24 21.12 -33.45
C LYS A 519 -3.65 22.49 -33.10
N TYR A 520 -4.25 23.19 -32.14
CA TYR A 520 -3.79 24.52 -31.68
C TYR A 520 -2.71 24.45 -30.59
N TYR A 521 -2.38 23.25 -30.12
CA TYR A 521 -1.40 23.03 -29.06
C TYR A 521 -0.07 22.50 -29.64
N SER A 522 1.03 23.12 -29.24
CA SER A 522 2.38 22.64 -29.60
C SER A 522 2.83 21.47 -28.73
N LEU A 523 2.31 21.39 -27.50
CA LEU A 523 2.58 20.33 -26.54
C LEU A 523 1.33 20.00 -25.72
N VAL A 524 1.08 18.72 -25.50
CA VAL A 524 0.04 18.20 -24.61
C VAL A 524 0.67 17.31 -23.53
N PHE A 525 0.42 17.66 -22.28
CA PHE A 525 0.82 16.93 -21.09
C PHE A 525 -0.41 16.31 -20.41
N ASP A 526 -0.24 15.10 -19.88
CA ASP A 526 -1.27 14.43 -19.08
C ASP A 526 -0.67 13.89 -17.78
N ALA A 527 -1.19 14.32 -16.62
CA ALA A 527 -0.75 13.82 -15.32
C ALA A 527 -1.15 12.35 -15.07
N VAL A 528 -2.13 11.83 -15.82
CA VAL A 528 -2.49 10.42 -15.79
C VAL A 528 -1.35 9.58 -16.35
N TYR A 529 -0.90 8.58 -15.59
CA TYR A 529 0.17 7.65 -15.99
C TYR A 529 -0.27 6.17 -16.02
N THR A 530 -1.56 5.92 -15.79
CA THR A 530 -2.22 4.61 -15.88
C THR A 530 -3.56 4.75 -16.61
N PRO A 531 -3.61 4.50 -17.94
CA PRO A 531 -2.54 4.00 -18.81
C PRO A 531 -1.45 5.05 -19.11
N LYS A 532 -0.30 4.62 -19.64
CA LYS A 532 0.81 5.51 -20.04
C LYS A 532 0.44 6.44 -21.19
N MET A 533 -0.22 5.87 -22.21
CA MET A 533 -0.83 6.62 -23.32
C MET A 533 -2.32 6.67 -23.08
N THR A 534 -2.82 7.83 -22.65
CA THR A 534 -4.26 8.09 -22.55
C THR A 534 -4.82 8.43 -23.91
N ARG A 535 -6.14 8.37 -24.05
CA ARG A 535 -6.83 8.84 -25.26
C ARG A 535 -6.42 10.28 -25.63
N LEU A 536 -6.28 11.16 -24.64
CA LEU A 536 -5.82 12.54 -24.84
C LEU A 536 -4.45 12.59 -25.51
N LEU A 537 -3.47 11.83 -24.99
CA LEU A 537 -2.11 11.83 -25.54
C LEU A 537 -2.08 11.19 -26.94
N THR A 538 -2.81 10.11 -27.17
CA THR A 538 -2.90 9.49 -28.50
C THR A 538 -3.49 10.46 -29.53
N GLU A 539 -4.63 11.09 -29.22
CA GLU A 539 -5.27 12.06 -30.12
C GLU A 539 -4.40 13.32 -30.32
N ALA A 540 -3.59 13.71 -29.34
CA ALA A 540 -2.66 14.84 -29.44
C ALA A 540 -1.48 14.54 -30.37
N GLU A 541 -0.90 13.35 -30.27
CA GLU A 541 0.16 12.88 -31.17
C GLU A 541 -0.34 12.81 -32.62
N GLU A 542 -1.55 12.28 -32.82
CA GLU A 542 -2.21 12.24 -34.14
C GLU A 542 -2.49 13.64 -34.72
N SER A 543 -2.65 14.65 -33.86
CA SER A 543 -2.81 16.06 -34.23
C SER A 543 -1.48 16.81 -34.39
N GLY A 544 -0.33 16.13 -34.26
CA GLY A 544 1.01 16.68 -34.47
C GLY A 544 1.60 17.44 -33.27
N ALA A 545 0.95 17.37 -32.10
CA ALA A 545 1.47 17.95 -30.87
C ALA A 545 2.57 17.07 -30.27
N THR A 546 3.54 17.68 -29.58
CA THR A 546 4.47 16.92 -28.75
C THR A 546 3.74 16.42 -27.51
N VAL A 547 3.91 15.14 -27.17
CA VAL A 547 3.25 14.55 -26.01
C VAL A 547 4.22 14.34 -24.85
N VAL A 548 3.77 14.66 -23.63
CA VAL A 548 4.51 14.37 -22.40
C VAL A 548 3.63 13.53 -21.48
N THR A 549 4.09 12.31 -21.21
CA THR A 549 3.32 11.34 -20.40
C THR A 549 3.45 11.64 -18.91
N GLY A 550 2.42 11.28 -18.13
CA GLY A 550 2.42 11.44 -16.67
C GLY A 550 3.49 10.63 -15.95
N LEU A 551 4.10 9.64 -16.62
CA LEU A 551 5.21 8.86 -16.07
C LEU A 551 6.43 9.75 -15.76
N GLU A 552 6.72 10.73 -16.62
CA GLU A 552 7.85 11.65 -16.43
C GLU A 552 7.62 12.54 -15.19
N MET A 553 6.40 13.08 -15.05
CA MET A 553 5.99 13.79 -13.83
C MET A 553 6.10 12.87 -12.62
N PHE A 554 5.60 11.62 -12.70
CA PHE A 554 5.64 10.65 -11.60
C PHE A 554 7.07 10.37 -11.13
N LEU A 555 8.02 10.19 -12.05
CA LEU A 555 9.43 9.98 -11.70
C LEU A 555 10.05 11.24 -11.09
N GLY A 556 9.81 12.42 -11.68
CA GLY A 556 10.33 13.69 -11.18
C GLY A 556 9.83 14.04 -9.78
N GLN A 557 8.54 13.86 -9.51
CA GLN A 557 7.98 14.10 -8.18
C GLN A 557 8.45 13.07 -7.15
N ALA A 558 8.64 11.81 -7.56
CA ALA A 558 9.09 10.73 -6.68
C ALA A 558 10.55 10.91 -6.28
N TYR A 559 11.38 11.38 -7.21
CA TYR A 559 12.75 11.79 -6.94
C TYR A 559 12.81 12.79 -5.79
N GLY A 560 12.08 13.91 -5.90
CA GLY A 560 12.08 14.95 -4.87
C GLY A 560 11.56 14.46 -3.52
N GLN A 561 10.59 13.55 -3.52
CA GLN A 561 10.11 12.89 -2.30
C GLN A 561 11.18 11.99 -1.68
N PHE A 562 11.86 11.19 -2.49
CA PHE A 562 12.89 10.28 -2.00
C PHE A 562 14.07 11.01 -1.38
N GLU A 563 14.50 12.14 -1.96
CA GLU A 563 15.50 13.01 -1.35
C GLU A 563 15.06 13.49 0.04
N LYS A 564 13.79 13.85 0.19
CA LYS A 564 13.24 14.32 1.47
C LYS A 564 13.07 13.18 2.49
N TYR A 565 12.68 11.99 2.05
CA TYR A 565 12.57 10.81 2.92
C TYR A 565 13.92 10.36 3.49
N THR A 566 14.98 10.46 2.68
CA THR A 566 16.29 9.90 3.02
C THR A 566 17.25 10.94 3.59
N GLY A 567 17.10 12.22 3.21
CA GLY A 567 18.10 13.25 3.50
C GLY A 567 19.42 13.06 2.73
N MET A 568 19.42 12.25 1.66
CA MET A 568 20.63 11.83 0.92
C MET A 568 20.59 12.26 -0.56
N PRO A 569 20.54 13.57 -0.89
CA PRO A 569 20.28 14.05 -2.25
C PRO A 569 21.27 13.51 -3.30
N GLU A 570 22.57 13.47 -2.99
CA GLU A 570 23.59 12.98 -3.94
C GLU A 570 23.42 11.49 -4.27
N ILE A 571 23.09 10.65 -3.29
CA ILE A 571 22.89 9.21 -3.51
C ILE A 571 21.62 8.97 -4.31
N VAL A 572 20.55 9.70 -3.95
CA VAL A 572 19.27 9.66 -4.66
C VAL A 572 19.45 10.09 -6.13
N ARG A 573 20.19 11.18 -6.36
CA ARG A 573 20.58 11.64 -7.71
C ARG A 573 21.28 10.56 -8.51
N CYS A 574 22.33 9.94 -7.96
CA CYS A 574 23.06 8.87 -8.63
C CYS A 574 22.14 7.69 -8.99
N TRP A 575 21.28 7.27 -8.06
CA TRP A 575 20.37 6.14 -8.31
C TRP A 575 19.32 6.44 -9.38
N PHE A 576 18.69 7.62 -9.36
CA PHE A 576 17.67 7.99 -10.36
C PHE A 576 18.25 8.34 -11.73
N THR A 577 19.55 8.61 -11.83
CA THR A 577 20.23 8.94 -13.10
C THR A 577 21.02 7.76 -13.69
N ASP A 578 21.34 6.72 -12.91
CA ASP A 578 21.99 5.51 -13.42
C ASP A 578 21.06 4.84 -14.46
N PRO A 579 21.50 4.69 -15.72
CA PRO A 579 20.71 4.03 -16.76
C PRO A 579 20.22 2.65 -16.37
N ARG A 580 20.99 1.88 -15.60
CA ARG A 580 20.62 0.53 -15.15
C ARG A 580 19.49 0.57 -14.14
N SER A 581 19.58 1.46 -13.15
CA SER A 581 18.54 1.69 -12.16
C SER A 581 17.27 2.25 -12.80
N ARG A 582 17.41 3.12 -13.81
CA ARG A 582 16.30 3.61 -14.64
C ARG A 582 15.68 2.50 -15.47
N THR A 583 16.45 1.59 -16.07
CA THR A 583 15.90 0.46 -16.83
C THR A 583 15.14 -0.48 -15.91
N VAL A 584 15.65 -0.78 -14.72
CA VAL A 584 14.95 -1.61 -13.71
C VAL A 584 13.68 -0.91 -13.24
N SER A 585 13.78 0.36 -12.83
CA SER A 585 12.62 1.14 -12.38
C SER A 585 11.59 1.30 -13.49
N SER A 586 12.02 1.61 -14.72
CA SER A 586 11.15 1.72 -15.88
C SER A 586 10.49 0.37 -16.20
N ALA A 587 11.23 -0.73 -16.27
CA ALA A 587 10.66 -2.05 -16.52
C ALA A 587 9.63 -2.44 -15.44
N LEU A 588 9.92 -2.16 -14.17
CA LEU A 588 8.98 -2.35 -13.05
C LEU A 588 7.73 -1.46 -13.16
N LEU A 589 7.89 -0.22 -13.61
CA LEU A 589 6.79 0.71 -13.82
C LEU A 589 5.97 0.40 -15.07
N HIS A 590 6.50 -0.32 -16.06
CA HIS A 590 5.77 -0.74 -17.26
C HIS A 590 5.14 -2.13 -17.12
N ALA A 591 5.46 -2.88 -16.07
CA ALA A 591 4.78 -4.13 -15.77
C ALA A 591 3.29 -3.89 -15.45
N PRO A 592 2.37 -4.77 -15.91
CA PRO A 592 0.96 -4.67 -15.54
C PRO A 592 0.82 -4.74 -14.03
N ALA A 593 -0.03 -3.88 -13.45
CA ALA A 593 -0.30 -3.88 -12.02
C ALA A 593 -0.84 -5.26 -11.61
N SER A 594 -0.06 -6.02 -10.84
CA SER A 594 -0.45 -7.33 -10.31
C SER A 594 -1.49 -7.23 -9.19
N PHE A 595 -1.85 -6.01 -8.78
CA PHE A 595 -2.78 -5.73 -7.70
C PHE A 595 -3.99 -4.94 -8.22
N LYS A 596 -5.14 -5.60 -8.32
CA LYS A 596 -6.44 -4.94 -8.50
C LYS A 596 -7.14 -4.86 -7.14
N LEU A 597 -7.06 -3.71 -6.49
CA LEU A 597 -8.05 -3.34 -5.49
C LEU A 597 -9.37 -3.09 -6.22
N PRO A 598 -10.49 -3.74 -5.86
CA PRO A 598 -11.76 -3.50 -6.53
C PRO A 598 -12.14 -2.01 -6.38
N LEU A 599 -12.42 -1.36 -7.51
CA LEU A 599 -12.68 0.08 -7.55
C LEU A 599 -14.11 0.48 -7.15
N ASN A 600 -15.00 -0.47 -6.83
CA ASN A 600 -16.40 -0.17 -6.55
C ASN A 600 -16.86 -0.78 -5.21
N GLY A 601 -17.46 0.07 -4.37
CA GLY A 601 -18.22 -0.34 -3.20
C GLY A 601 -19.66 -0.69 -3.60
N GLU A 602 -19.89 -1.88 -4.12
CA GLU A 602 -21.22 -2.50 -4.15
C GLU A 602 -21.14 -3.96 -3.69
N GLY A 603 -22.15 -4.37 -2.93
CA GLY A 603 -22.21 -5.63 -2.19
C GLY A 603 -22.09 -6.87 -3.08
N LEU A 604 -21.37 -7.86 -2.56
CA LEU A 604 -21.31 -9.21 -3.11
C LEU A 604 -22.71 -9.84 -3.11
N SER A 605 -23.33 -9.97 -4.28
CA SER A 605 -24.43 -10.92 -4.50
C SER A 605 -23.89 -12.21 -5.13
N LEU A 606 -24.22 -13.34 -4.51
CA LEU A 606 -23.89 -14.70 -4.92
C LEU A 606 -24.42 -15.05 -6.33
N GLY A 607 -23.52 -15.59 -7.16
CA GLY A 607 -23.77 -16.70 -8.08
C GLY A 607 -24.57 -16.44 -9.37
N ARG A 608 -23.89 -16.58 -10.52
CA ARG A 608 -24.35 -17.42 -11.65
C ARG A 608 -23.19 -17.68 -12.64
N ASN A 609 -23.10 -18.94 -13.05
CA ASN A 609 -22.14 -19.50 -13.99
C ASN A 609 -22.19 -18.83 -15.37
N ILE A 610 -21.03 -18.53 -15.95
CA ILE A 610 -20.86 -18.35 -17.40
C ILE A 610 -19.75 -19.30 -17.86
N SER A 611 -20.02 -20.06 -18.91
CA SER A 611 -19.23 -21.19 -19.40
C SER A 611 -17.89 -20.76 -20.01
N LEU A 612 -16.84 -21.53 -19.68
CA LEU A 612 -15.56 -21.52 -20.40
C LEU A 612 -15.76 -22.15 -21.79
N SER A 613 -15.89 -21.33 -22.83
CA SER A 613 -15.65 -21.80 -24.20
C SER A 613 -15.11 -20.77 -25.20
N ASP A 614 -15.00 -19.48 -24.88
CA ASP A 614 -14.61 -18.45 -25.88
C ASP A 614 -13.31 -17.67 -25.59
N GLN A 615 -12.39 -18.17 -24.76
CA GLN A 615 -11.10 -17.48 -24.47
C GLN A 615 -9.82 -18.24 -24.86
N ILE A 616 -9.89 -19.31 -25.66
CA ILE A 616 -8.69 -20.12 -26.02
C ILE A 616 -8.16 -19.81 -27.44
N ALA A 617 -8.48 -18.66 -28.04
CA ALA A 617 -8.03 -18.35 -29.42
C ALA A 617 -7.07 -17.15 -29.58
N SER A 618 -6.50 -16.58 -28.51
CA SER A 618 -5.60 -15.40 -28.66
C SER A 618 -4.30 -15.42 -27.84
N THR A 619 -3.94 -16.56 -27.23
CA THR A 619 -2.77 -16.65 -26.33
C THR A 619 -1.57 -17.44 -26.86
N GLU A 620 -1.54 -17.83 -28.13
CA GLU A 620 -0.44 -18.65 -28.72
C GLU A 620 0.54 -17.89 -29.65
N GLN A 621 0.63 -16.56 -29.61
CA GLN A 621 1.57 -15.82 -30.49
C GLN A 621 2.60 -14.88 -29.84
N HIS A 622 2.71 -14.81 -28.51
CA HIS A 622 3.72 -13.95 -27.87
C HIS A 622 4.47 -14.63 -26.71
N THR A 623 5.12 -15.75 -27.00
CA THR A 623 6.20 -16.31 -26.17
C THR A 623 7.30 -16.87 -27.06
N SER A 624 8.04 -15.99 -27.75
CA SER A 624 9.26 -16.39 -28.48
C SER A 624 10.32 -15.29 -28.68
N THR A 625 10.11 -14.07 -28.17
CA THR A 625 10.98 -12.91 -28.51
C THR A 625 12.03 -12.53 -27.46
N SER A 626 12.04 -13.11 -26.26
CA SER A 626 13.04 -12.77 -25.23
C SER A 626 14.33 -13.61 -25.28
N GLU A 627 14.28 -14.86 -25.75
CA GLU A 627 15.47 -15.73 -25.85
C GLU A 627 16.25 -15.56 -27.15
N GLN A 628 15.60 -15.15 -28.26
CA GLN A 628 16.28 -14.92 -29.53
C GLN A 628 17.10 -13.62 -29.58
N TYR A 629 16.84 -12.66 -28.68
CA TYR A 629 17.56 -11.38 -28.65
C TYR A 629 18.94 -11.49 -27.98
N ALA A 630 19.09 -12.38 -26.99
CA ALA A 630 20.34 -12.59 -26.27
C ALA A 630 21.41 -13.31 -27.12
N THR A 631 20.99 -14.23 -27.99
CA THR A 631 21.89 -15.02 -28.84
C THR A 631 22.40 -14.24 -30.05
N LYS A 632 21.70 -13.19 -30.48
CA LYS A 632 22.08 -12.37 -31.65
C LYS A 632 23.11 -11.27 -31.35
N HIS A 633 23.35 -10.97 -30.07
CA HIS A 633 24.23 -9.87 -29.63
C HIS A 633 25.43 -10.28 -28.76
N GLY A 634 25.72 -11.57 -28.62
CA GLY A 634 26.98 -12.04 -28.01
C GLY A 634 27.20 -11.60 -26.55
N LEU A 635 26.14 -11.35 -25.78
CA LEU A 635 26.24 -10.99 -24.37
C LEU A 635 26.47 -12.26 -23.53
N VAL A 636 27.74 -12.52 -23.21
CA VAL A 636 28.13 -13.52 -22.22
C VAL A 636 27.78 -12.99 -20.83
N ILE A 637 26.80 -13.62 -20.17
CA ILE A 637 26.52 -13.39 -18.75
C ILE A 637 27.61 -14.11 -17.94
N SER A 638 28.59 -13.35 -17.44
CA SER A 638 29.61 -13.82 -16.49
C SER A 638 29.28 -13.32 -15.07
N PRO A 639 29.50 -14.13 -14.01
CA PRO A 639 29.18 -13.73 -12.64
C PRO A 639 30.28 -12.83 -12.07
N LEU A 640 30.07 -11.51 -12.12
CA LEU A 640 30.88 -10.51 -11.42
C LEU A 640 29.99 -9.61 -10.56
N ILE A 641 29.41 -10.19 -9.49
CA ILE A 641 28.68 -9.46 -8.44
C ILE A 641 29.59 -9.03 -7.27
N ASN A 642 30.86 -9.44 -7.24
CA ASN A 642 31.75 -9.19 -6.09
C ASN A 642 32.79 -8.06 -6.24
N ARG A 643 32.66 -7.13 -7.19
CA ARG A 643 33.61 -5.99 -7.32
C ARG A 643 33.04 -4.60 -7.10
N SER A 644 31.72 -4.44 -6.96
CA SER A 644 31.09 -3.12 -6.71
C SER A 644 31.03 -2.74 -5.24
N ALA A 645 31.10 -3.70 -4.30
CA ALA A 645 31.15 -3.43 -2.87
C ALA A 645 32.50 -2.82 -2.45
N GLU A 646 33.62 -3.34 -2.97
CA GLU A 646 34.97 -2.87 -2.60
C GLU A 646 35.29 -1.44 -3.09
N GLN A 647 34.71 -0.99 -4.21
CA GLN A 647 34.94 0.36 -4.72
C GLN A 647 34.10 1.44 -4.02
N CYS A 648 32.95 1.09 -3.43
CA CYS A 648 32.18 2.00 -2.57
C CYS A 648 32.77 2.09 -1.16
N ASP A 649 33.26 0.97 -0.60
CA ASP A 649 33.93 0.97 0.72
C ASP A 649 35.23 1.78 0.72
N ALA A 650 35.99 1.77 -0.38
CA ALA A 650 37.23 2.55 -0.49
C ALA A 650 37.00 4.08 -0.41
N LYS A 651 35.82 4.60 -0.78
CA LYS A 651 35.48 6.02 -0.65
C LYS A 651 34.90 6.40 0.71
N ILE A 652 34.35 5.44 1.45
CA ILE A 652 33.80 5.65 2.80
C ILE A 652 34.93 5.61 3.86
N GLN A 653 35.97 4.80 3.65
CA GLN A 653 37.11 4.72 4.57
C GLN A 653 37.98 6.00 4.56
N ILE A 654 38.09 6.70 3.42
CA ILE A 654 38.96 7.89 3.28
C ILE A 654 38.39 9.14 3.99
N ARG A 655 37.09 9.18 4.31
CA ARG A 655 36.47 10.31 5.05
C ARG A 655 36.37 10.12 6.56
N ARG A 656 36.79 8.97 7.11
CA ARG A 656 36.82 8.74 8.57
C ARG A 656 38.16 9.08 9.25
N ASN A 657 39.20 9.44 8.50
CA ASN A 657 40.51 9.80 9.04
C ASN A 657 40.88 11.29 8.91
N VAL A 658 39.93 12.16 8.54
CA VAL A 658 40.07 13.62 8.62
C VAL A 658 38.73 14.23 9.03
N ALA A 659 38.37 14.07 10.31
CA ALA A 659 37.42 14.88 11.07
C ALA A 659 37.53 14.53 12.55
#